data_AF-A0A6N7RJ30-F1
#
_entry.id   AF-A0A6N7RJ30-F1
#
_cell.length_a   1.000
_cell.length_b   1.000
_cell.length_c   1.000
_cell.angle_alpha   90.00
_cell.angle_beta   90.00
_cell.angle_gamma   90.00
#
_symmetry.space_group_name_H-M   'P 1'
#
loop_
_entity.id
_entity.type
_entity.pdbx_description
1 polymer ?
#
loop_
_entity_poly.entity_id
_entity_poly.type
_entity_poly.pdbx_seq_one_letter_code
_entity_poly.pdbx_strand_id
1 'polypeptide(L)'
;MNARSTMRKKKAFGGAARIALALALTMGLAPTVPAFAAEPSSSWADDIPTMLASGPYAEGEAVACLDGAAAAPLSDEASAEAVMDLDAETASAGTAGSLTIVRSDSLSTEELLYALADDPSVLFAEPNYTGAQPADGDGSATAAAAASLVSGGGGAAAAASKDMTAYQWGFGNDDSTLQTPGSSNAASANPPSWNEPDGNMDGDEVVVAILDGGIDANHPDLDGSIYRFSADQQRALGCGEYGYNAEAAANPALDAADVTDNGNHGTHCAGIIAAEWDGAGTSGIASDAKLMVIKNGDATTSLVDQLNAYAFVKKAVLEQGIDVRVTSNSWVVAQTSRALDAAVRDLGESCGIVSVFGAGNWAQDNDESLYSASILKDNPYAAVVAATNTADELWDRSHYGATTVDLGAPGGGILSTVPFSRSRYLPDIVDDGANLLYEGFDGDGAPSAVTLAAVTAEGGTAPLSDADYGDATAFATGSGSFSATLDQPVEVHGANGMHVVEFAATDVAAPAEGAGASFGLSMYTEALAAPYAAQVKLADGTWASIDDSEHGAAKCLGQTWDALDLDLPADTDFSDFRLRVTFVAPLGTRIWFDSVGVGTQKVPYDYLSGTSMATPAVAGACAVLAAQHPDDTAAQLAVRLMGTVRPNASLAGRTTTGGALDLSVVGDPSAPETALNPVIESFAAEGATLSVAGTAFGASAGTVEVTQAGLGDGGESLPAAIDAWDESSVLLTAEEPLSGIVDVRVTTAAGKTSHRSFFVSEGRTVYEFACSLPASAGDDYAIDDFVDYETSGILQPLQGGLLALPQTALIEGSTFVQRMWRYDVAADAWQELAALPEPLQDASAALWDGKLLVKGTSMELVSDGVPRSWGAVDPAGADKAEARLYAYDPDAGRWDELPAAGMPLGSTLANADGALLLVGGDAGADSASDILSYDAKRGALSPAGTLAVARTNPQVVASGSTVYVYDAENGSLEAVRDGAGTVLEDAFPAFSEGADDARSFVAVDGGVAMVGPLSADGKADTYLLFDGRSSFEPYAKRSSDAKALSPTAAACDGKLFVLASSFVEPNGRYFRATALATADVPDGTPDADGATDGRTDSSALAKTGDGTLPTVPLAVAAAALAACALGAAFARRQRNDAD
;
A
#
# COMPACT_ATOMS: atom_id res chain seq x y z
N MET A 1 -19.00 23.97 -56.19
CA MET A 1 -18.60 24.78 -57.36
C MET A 1 -19.22 26.17 -57.28
N ASN A 2 -18.47 27.19 -56.85
CA ASN A 2 -18.36 28.47 -57.54
C ASN A 2 -17.15 29.22 -56.97
N ALA A 3 -16.32 29.72 -57.88
CA ALA A 3 -14.91 30.06 -57.69
C ALA A 3 -14.65 31.49 -57.17
N ARG A 4 -13.42 31.71 -56.65
CA ARG A 4 -12.46 32.79 -57.04
C ARG A 4 -11.29 32.84 -56.04
N SER A 5 -10.10 32.34 -56.38
CA SER A 5 -8.98 33.00 -57.11
C SER A 5 -8.10 33.94 -56.27
N THR A 6 -6.93 33.41 -55.87
CA THR A 6 -5.57 33.99 -55.94
C THR A 6 -5.31 35.46 -55.53
N MET A 7 -4.44 35.69 -54.54
CA MET A 7 -2.98 35.89 -54.73
C MET A 7 -2.27 36.23 -53.40
N ARG A 8 -1.27 35.42 -53.02
CA ARG A 8 -0.31 35.67 -51.93
C ARG A 8 0.72 36.75 -52.34
N LYS A 9 1.02 37.69 -51.44
CA LYS A 9 2.28 38.47 -51.44
C LYS A 9 2.84 38.56 -50.02
N LYS A 10 4.09 38.08 -49.87
CA LYS A 10 5.01 38.29 -48.74
C LYS A 10 5.51 39.74 -48.69
N LYS A 11 5.67 40.28 -47.47
CA LYS A 11 6.70 41.24 -46.99
C LYS A 11 6.61 41.25 -45.44
N ALA A 12 7.56 40.66 -44.70
CA ALA A 12 8.85 41.22 -44.27
C ALA A 12 8.75 42.34 -43.21
N PHE A 13 8.88 41.97 -41.94
CA PHE A 13 9.32 42.74 -40.76
C PHE A 13 9.92 41.70 -39.79
N GLY A 14 11.05 41.83 -39.11
CA GLY A 14 11.98 42.93 -38.86
C GLY A 14 12.70 42.54 -37.56
N GLY A 15 13.99 42.19 -37.65
CA GLY A 15 14.79 41.58 -36.57
C GLY A 15 15.18 42.50 -35.41
N ALA A 16 14.23 43.23 -34.84
CA ALA A 16 14.46 44.08 -33.65
C ALA A 16 13.62 43.66 -32.43
N ALA A 17 12.60 42.80 -32.58
CA ALA A 17 11.77 42.33 -31.47
C ALA A 17 12.40 41.18 -30.65
N ARG A 18 13.43 40.49 -31.18
CA ARG A 18 14.09 39.38 -30.48
C ARG A 18 15.13 39.80 -29.43
N ILE A 19 15.51 41.07 -29.38
CA ILE A 19 16.47 41.57 -28.36
C ILE A 19 15.73 42.19 -27.16
N ALA A 20 14.49 42.66 -27.33
CA ALA A 20 13.69 43.18 -26.22
C ALA A 20 13.03 42.07 -25.37
N LEU A 21 12.73 40.92 -25.96
CA LEU A 21 12.19 39.76 -25.22
C LEU A 21 13.27 39.07 -24.36
N ALA A 22 14.53 39.10 -24.80
CA ALA A 22 15.67 38.52 -24.07
C ALA A 22 16.11 39.35 -22.85
N LEU A 23 15.71 40.63 -22.74
CA LEU A 23 16.00 41.45 -21.55
C LEU A 23 14.84 41.49 -20.53
N ALA A 24 13.62 41.11 -20.93
CA ALA A 24 12.46 41.04 -20.03
C ALA A 24 12.38 39.72 -19.26
N LEU A 25 12.95 38.63 -19.81
CA LEU A 25 13.06 37.33 -19.13
C LEU A 25 14.12 37.28 -18.01
N THR A 26 14.97 38.30 -17.87
CA THR A 26 16.05 38.32 -16.85
C THR A 26 15.69 39.05 -15.55
N MET A 27 14.47 39.59 -15.38
CA MET A 27 14.08 40.32 -14.15
C MET A 27 12.69 39.96 -13.58
N GLY A 28 12.08 38.86 -13.99
CA GLY A 28 10.94 38.26 -13.29
C GLY A 28 11.45 37.28 -12.24
N LEU A 29 11.22 37.58 -10.96
CA LEU A 29 11.42 36.64 -9.86
C LEU A 29 10.39 35.50 -10.01
N ALA A 30 10.79 34.41 -10.66
CA ALA A 30 10.16 33.11 -10.44
C ALA A 30 10.49 32.65 -9.02
N PRO A 31 9.60 31.93 -8.32
CA PRO A 31 9.95 31.31 -7.05
C PRO A 31 11.03 30.27 -7.36
N THR A 32 12.27 30.56 -6.97
CA THR A 32 13.32 29.54 -6.92
C THR A 32 12.97 28.62 -5.77
N VAL A 33 12.43 27.45 -6.08
CA VAL A 33 12.55 26.27 -5.22
C VAL A 33 14.02 26.18 -4.82
N PRO A 34 14.38 26.04 -3.53
CA PRO A 34 15.76 25.86 -3.16
C PRO A 34 16.25 24.58 -3.84
N ALA A 35 17.17 24.73 -4.79
CA ALA A 35 17.93 23.61 -5.32
C ALA A 35 18.63 22.98 -4.11
N PHE A 36 18.23 21.75 -3.75
CA PHE A 36 18.95 20.94 -2.79
C PHE A 36 20.41 20.94 -3.24
N ALA A 37 21.30 21.47 -2.39
CA ALA A 37 22.72 21.32 -2.60
C ALA A 37 23.00 19.82 -2.58
N ALA A 38 23.44 19.27 -3.71
CA ALA A 38 23.85 17.88 -3.80
C ALA A 38 24.88 17.58 -2.69
N GLU A 39 24.43 16.86 -1.67
CA GLU A 39 25.30 16.12 -0.77
C GLU A 39 26.21 15.22 -1.63
N PRO A 40 27.48 15.01 -1.25
CA PRO A 40 28.37 14.14 -2.00
C PRO A 40 27.75 12.74 -2.06
N SER A 41 27.52 12.23 -3.28
CA SER A 41 26.87 10.95 -3.57
C SER A 41 27.32 9.83 -2.61
N SER A 42 26.45 9.44 -1.70
CA SER A 42 26.39 8.05 -1.27
C SER A 42 26.08 7.23 -2.52
N SER A 43 26.93 6.27 -2.86
CA SER A 43 26.68 5.43 -4.03
C SER A 43 25.44 4.60 -3.74
N TRP A 44 24.44 4.66 -4.61
CA TRP A 44 23.26 3.76 -4.62
C TRP A 44 23.67 2.26 -4.60
N ALA A 45 24.94 1.96 -4.80
CA ALA A 45 25.58 0.68 -4.53
C ALA A 45 25.31 0.13 -3.13
N ASP A 46 25.21 1.00 -2.12
CA ASP A 46 24.95 0.61 -0.74
C ASP A 46 23.51 0.06 -0.56
N ASP A 47 22.61 0.39 -1.50
CA ASP A 47 21.21 -0.02 -1.49
C ASP A 47 20.97 -1.33 -2.25
N ILE A 48 21.95 -1.83 -3.01
CA ILE A 48 21.82 -3.01 -3.90
C ILE A 48 21.17 -4.19 -3.18
N PRO A 49 21.61 -4.62 -1.99
CA PRO A 49 21.04 -5.84 -1.46
C PRO A 49 19.66 -5.60 -0.81
N THR A 50 19.28 -4.34 -0.50
CA THR A 50 17.89 -3.97 -0.17
C THR A 50 17.00 -4.04 -1.41
N MET A 51 17.50 -3.60 -2.57
CA MET A 51 16.79 -3.72 -3.85
C MET A 51 16.53 -5.19 -4.19
N LEU A 52 17.52 -6.06 -4.04
CA LEU A 52 17.37 -7.50 -4.30
C LEU A 52 16.34 -8.17 -3.36
N ALA A 53 16.25 -7.72 -2.11
CA ALA A 53 15.25 -8.23 -1.16
C ALA A 53 13.84 -7.65 -1.38
N SER A 54 13.67 -6.61 -2.21
CA SER A 54 12.39 -5.89 -2.36
C SER A 54 11.33 -6.66 -3.16
N GLY A 55 11.68 -7.75 -3.84
CA GLY A 55 10.72 -8.58 -4.56
C GLY A 55 11.36 -9.46 -5.62
N PRO A 56 10.58 -10.30 -6.32
CA PRO A 56 11.10 -11.17 -7.37
C PRO A 56 11.60 -10.34 -8.56
N TYR A 57 12.74 -10.71 -9.14
CA TYR A 57 13.34 -10.05 -10.29
C TYR A 57 13.86 -11.07 -11.31
N ALA A 58 14.11 -10.61 -12.55
CA ALA A 58 14.74 -11.42 -13.58
C ALA A 58 16.25 -11.52 -13.34
N GLU A 59 16.75 -12.74 -13.16
CA GLU A 59 18.18 -13.02 -12.93
C GLU A 59 19.03 -12.63 -14.16
N GLY A 60 20.15 -11.96 -13.92
CA GLY A 60 21.04 -11.44 -14.96
C GLY A 60 20.54 -10.17 -15.65
N GLU A 61 19.47 -9.52 -15.14
CA GLU A 61 18.89 -8.30 -15.71
C GLU A 61 18.79 -7.15 -14.70
N ALA A 62 19.18 -5.94 -15.13
CA ALA A 62 19.07 -4.71 -14.35
C ALA A 62 18.61 -3.53 -15.22
N VAL A 63 17.79 -2.63 -14.67
CA VAL A 63 17.43 -1.36 -15.28
C VAL A 63 18.38 -0.29 -14.77
N ALA A 64 19.13 0.35 -15.66
CA ALA A 64 20.08 1.41 -15.35
C ALA A 64 19.64 2.75 -15.96
N CYS A 65 19.80 3.84 -15.21
CA CYS A 65 19.69 5.20 -15.72
C CYS A 65 21.08 5.72 -16.08
N LEU A 66 21.34 5.94 -17.37
CA LEU A 66 22.63 6.38 -17.89
C LEU A 66 22.67 7.90 -18.11
N ASP A 67 23.79 8.55 -17.80
CA ASP A 67 24.08 9.94 -18.12
C ASP A 67 24.41 10.08 -19.62
N GLY A 68 23.42 10.50 -20.41
CA GLY A 68 23.52 10.68 -21.86
C GLY A 68 22.98 9.50 -22.70
N ALA A 69 22.59 9.81 -23.94
CA ALA A 69 21.83 8.91 -24.84
C ALA A 69 22.63 7.75 -25.49
N ALA A 70 23.74 7.30 -24.91
CA ALA A 70 24.55 6.25 -25.51
C ALA A 70 24.79 5.08 -24.54
N ALA A 71 23.99 4.02 -24.70
CA ALA A 71 24.28 2.69 -24.19
C ALA A 71 25.58 2.16 -24.84
N ALA A 72 26.73 2.49 -24.27
CA ALA A 72 27.96 1.76 -24.55
C ALA A 72 27.89 0.41 -23.82
N PRO A 73 28.36 -0.70 -24.41
CA PRO A 73 28.43 -1.96 -23.69
C PRO A 73 29.34 -1.78 -22.47
N LEU A 74 28.75 -1.96 -21.29
CA LEU A 74 29.41 -1.82 -19.99
C LEU A 74 30.57 -2.83 -19.83
N SER A 75 30.56 -3.91 -20.63
CA SER A 75 31.67 -4.83 -20.85
C SER A 75 31.45 -5.72 -22.09
N ASP A 76 32.39 -6.60 -22.43
CA ASP A 76 32.20 -7.66 -23.44
C ASP A 76 31.17 -8.74 -23.01
N GLU A 77 30.69 -8.68 -21.75
CA GLU A 77 29.86 -9.71 -21.10
C GLU A 77 28.40 -9.28 -20.89
N ALA A 78 28.08 -7.99 -21.06
CA ALA A 78 26.72 -7.45 -20.88
C ALA A 78 26.22 -6.70 -22.13
N SER A 79 24.95 -6.92 -22.47
CA SER A 79 24.24 -6.16 -23.51
C SER A 79 23.40 -5.05 -22.88
N ALA A 80 23.23 -3.94 -23.57
CA ALA A 80 22.45 -2.79 -23.11
C ALA A 80 21.49 -2.32 -24.20
N GLU A 81 20.24 -2.11 -23.85
CA GLU A 81 19.16 -1.68 -24.75
C GLU A 81 18.39 -0.52 -24.10
N ALA A 82 18.36 0.63 -24.79
CA ALA A 82 17.63 1.79 -24.30
C ALA A 82 16.11 1.52 -24.37
N VAL A 83 15.42 1.78 -23.26
CA VAL A 83 13.97 1.60 -23.10
C VAL A 83 13.27 2.94 -23.27
N MET A 84 13.71 3.94 -22.50
CA MET A 84 13.09 5.27 -22.46
C MET A 84 14.14 6.36 -22.28
N ASP A 85 14.15 7.35 -23.18
CA ASP A 85 14.99 8.54 -23.04
C ASP A 85 14.33 9.56 -22.10
N LEU A 86 15.11 10.13 -21.18
CA LEU A 86 14.68 11.12 -20.18
C LEU A 86 15.20 12.52 -20.56
N ASP A 87 14.34 13.53 -20.49
CA ASP A 87 14.70 14.90 -20.88
C ASP A 87 15.60 15.59 -19.84
N ALA A 88 16.47 16.50 -20.28
CA ALA A 88 17.57 17.07 -19.47
C ALA A 88 17.17 17.85 -18.19
N GLU A 89 15.89 18.18 -18.02
CA GLU A 89 15.38 18.82 -16.79
C GLU A 89 15.03 17.80 -15.68
N THR A 90 14.90 16.50 -16.02
CA THR A 90 14.45 15.43 -15.10
C THR A 90 15.59 14.82 -14.27
N ALA A 91 16.84 14.87 -14.71
CA ALA A 91 17.97 14.37 -13.94
C ALA A 91 18.40 15.41 -12.89
N SER A 92 18.51 15.00 -11.63
CA SER A 92 18.99 15.83 -10.51
C SER A 92 20.37 16.49 -10.73
N ALA A 93 21.07 16.13 -11.81
CA ALA A 93 22.37 16.66 -12.24
C ALA A 93 22.34 17.58 -13.48
N GLY A 94 21.20 17.80 -14.15
CA GLY A 94 21.08 18.72 -15.30
C GLY A 94 21.64 18.19 -16.63
N THR A 95 21.65 16.87 -16.83
CA THR A 95 22.01 16.18 -18.09
C THR A 95 20.90 15.20 -18.51
N ALA A 96 20.60 15.10 -19.81
CA ALA A 96 19.60 14.15 -20.32
C ALA A 96 20.01 12.70 -20.04
N GLY A 97 19.11 11.91 -19.43
CA GLY A 97 19.36 10.52 -19.06
C GLY A 97 18.69 9.52 -20.02
N SER A 98 18.98 8.22 -19.86
CA SER A 98 18.25 7.16 -20.57
C SER A 98 18.08 5.94 -19.67
N LEU A 99 16.84 5.51 -19.47
CA LEU A 99 16.51 4.24 -18.81
C LEU A 99 16.82 3.11 -19.79
N THR A 100 17.73 2.22 -19.38
CA THR A 100 18.35 1.20 -20.21
C THR A 100 18.27 -0.14 -19.51
N ILE A 101 17.73 -1.16 -20.17
CA ILE A 101 17.81 -2.53 -19.68
C ILE A 101 19.18 -3.10 -20.02
N VAL A 102 19.86 -3.65 -19.02
CA VAL A 102 21.17 -4.28 -19.13
C VAL A 102 21.00 -5.75 -18.81
N ARG A 103 21.51 -6.62 -19.70
CA ARG A 103 21.37 -8.07 -19.59
C ARG A 103 22.73 -8.76 -19.69
N SER A 104 22.97 -9.73 -18.82
CA SER A 104 24.18 -10.55 -18.78
C SER A 104 23.83 -12.03 -18.69
N ASP A 105 24.42 -12.85 -19.57
CA ASP A 105 24.31 -14.31 -19.49
C ASP A 105 25.34 -14.91 -18.51
N SER A 106 26.28 -14.12 -18.01
CA SER A 106 27.43 -14.58 -17.22
C SER A 106 27.55 -13.97 -15.83
N LEU A 107 26.81 -12.91 -15.53
CA LEU A 107 26.78 -12.27 -14.21
C LEU A 107 25.41 -12.49 -13.59
N SER A 108 25.37 -12.69 -12.27
CA SER A 108 24.12 -12.55 -11.52
C SER A 108 23.59 -11.11 -11.57
N THR A 109 22.32 -10.88 -11.22
CA THR A 109 21.78 -9.52 -11.12
C THR A 109 22.56 -8.70 -10.08
N GLU A 110 22.96 -9.31 -8.97
CA GLU A 110 23.80 -8.68 -7.95
C GLU A 110 25.18 -8.27 -8.50
N GLU A 111 25.90 -9.18 -9.14
CA GLU A 111 27.20 -8.90 -9.77
C GLU A 111 27.08 -7.80 -10.84
N LEU A 112 25.98 -7.81 -11.60
CA LEU A 112 25.68 -6.80 -12.61
C LEU A 112 25.42 -5.42 -12.00
N LEU A 113 24.66 -5.33 -10.91
CA LEU A 113 24.39 -4.08 -10.20
C LEU A 113 25.67 -3.48 -9.60
N TYR A 114 26.54 -4.31 -9.01
CA TYR A 114 27.84 -3.84 -8.52
C TYR A 114 28.74 -3.37 -9.67
N ALA A 115 28.75 -4.06 -10.81
CA ALA A 115 29.49 -3.60 -11.99
C ALA A 115 28.96 -2.26 -12.53
N LEU A 116 27.64 -2.06 -12.49
CA LEU A 116 26.99 -0.81 -12.86
C LEU A 116 27.31 0.33 -11.89
N ALA A 117 27.39 0.04 -10.59
CA ALA A 117 27.74 1.02 -9.56
C ALA A 117 29.17 1.58 -9.70
N ASP A 118 30.09 0.77 -10.22
CA ASP A 118 31.46 1.18 -10.52
C ASP A 118 31.58 2.08 -11.78
N ASP A 119 30.54 2.14 -12.62
CA ASP A 119 30.53 2.97 -13.82
C ASP A 119 30.03 4.39 -13.51
N PRO A 120 30.88 5.43 -13.66
CA PRO A 120 30.51 6.81 -13.36
C PRO A 120 29.46 7.42 -14.30
N SER A 121 29.11 6.73 -15.39
CA SER A 121 28.01 7.12 -16.28
C SER A 121 26.64 6.59 -15.82
N VAL A 122 26.58 5.71 -14.83
CA VAL A 122 25.32 5.19 -14.27
C VAL A 122 24.89 6.09 -13.11
N LEU A 123 23.75 6.76 -13.27
CA LEU A 123 23.16 7.61 -12.23
C LEU A 123 22.53 6.76 -11.11
N PHE A 124 21.85 5.68 -11.49
CA PHE A 124 21.36 4.62 -10.62
C PHE A 124 21.08 3.36 -11.44
N ALA A 125 21.04 2.20 -10.78
CA ALA A 125 20.46 0.99 -11.36
C ALA A 125 19.68 0.21 -10.30
N GLU A 126 18.74 -0.60 -10.76
CA GLU A 126 17.89 -1.46 -9.94
C GLU A 126 17.59 -2.78 -10.66
N PRO A 127 17.20 -3.86 -9.95
CA PRO A 127 16.79 -5.11 -10.58
C PRO A 127 15.65 -4.89 -11.59
N ASN A 128 15.59 -5.71 -12.64
CA ASN A 128 14.36 -5.81 -13.43
C ASN A 128 13.32 -6.59 -12.63
N TYR A 129 12.58 -5.89 -11.75
CA TYR A 129 11.53 -6.49 -10.94
C TYR A 129 10.45 -7.14 -11.80
N THR A 130 9.88 -8.23 -11.30
CA THR A 130 8.84 -9.02 -11.95
C THR A 130 7.64 -9.18 -11.02
N GLY A 131 6.47 -9.48 -11.59
CA GLY A 131 5.30 -9.85 -10.81
C GLY A 131 4.50 -8.65 -10.28
N ALA A 132 4.39 -7.56 -11.05
CA ALA A 132 3.43 -6.52 -10.73
C ALA A 132 2.03 -7.15 -10.66
N GLN A 133 1.35 -6.92 -9.54
CA GLN A 133 0.04 -7.49 -9.31
C GLN A 133 -1.02 -6.51 -9.81
N PRO A 134 -2.13 -7.00 -10.38
CA PRO A 134 -3.37 -6.24 -10.39
C PRO A 134 -3.62 -5.67 -8.98
N ALA A 135 -4.15 -4.46 -8.84
CA ALA A 135 -4.37 -3.88 -7.52
C ALA A 135 -5.33 -4.74 -6.66
N ASP A 136 -6.13 -5.57 -7.33
CA ASP A 136 -6.95 -6.68 -6.87
C ASP A 136 -6.14 -7.98 -6.73
N GLY A 137 -5.54 -8.19 -5.55
CA GLY A 137 -5.03 -9.52 -5.13
C GLY A 137 -6.11 -10.60 -4.99
N ASP A 138 -7.38 -10.25 -5.17
CA ASP A 138 -8.57 -11.08 -5.08
C ASP A 138 -9.33 -11.23 -6.41
N GLY A 139 -8.87 -10.58 -7.50
CA GLY A 139 -9.45 -10.72 -8.84
C GLY A 139 -9.09 -12.02 -9.58
N SER A 140 -8.25 -12.87 -9.00
CA SER A 140 -7.90 -14.17 -9.60
C SER A 140 -8.91 -15.27 -9.27
N ALA A 141 -10.13 -15.12 -9.78
CA ALA A 141 -10.82 -16.29 -10.30
C ALA A 141 -10.50 -16.55 -11.78
N THR A 142 -9.89 -15.61 -12.53
CA THR A 142 -9.95 -15.71 -14.01
C THR A 142 -8.65 -15.62 -14.80
N ALA A 143 -7.50 -15.25 -14.23
CA ALA A 143 -6.26 -15.14 -15.00
C ALA A 143 -5.60 -16.51 -15.31
N ALA A 144 -5.48 -17.43 -14.35
CA ALA A 144 -4.72 -18.67 -14.55
C ALA A 144 -5.49 -19.82 -15.24
N ALA A 145 -6.83 -19.78 -15.28
CA ALA A 145 -7.66 -20.86 -15.86
C ALA A 145 -8.07 -20.61 -17.32
N ALA A 146 -7.88 -19.39 -17.85
CA ALA A 146 -8.34 -18.99 -19.19
C ALA A 146 -7.58 -19.67 -20.35
N ALA A 147 -6.40 -20.24 -20.10
CA ALA A 147 -5.65 -20.96 -21.12
C ALA A 147 -6.31 -22.29 -21.58
N SER A 148 -7.36 -22.78 -20.90
CA SER A 148 -7.95 -24.10 -21.20
C SER A 148 -9.40 -24.10 -21.70
N LEU A 149 -10.08 -22.96 -21.89
CA LEU A 149 -11.50 -22.93 -22.29
C LEU A 149 -11.73 -22.22 -23.65
N VAL A 150 -11.04 -22.69 -24.69
CA VAL A 150 -11.49 -22.50 -26.07
C VAL A 150 -12.48 -23.60 -26.43
N SER A 151 -13.72 -23.52 -25.95
CA SER A 151 -14.86 -24.19 -26.60
C SER A 151 -16.21 -23.75 -26.04
N GLY A 152 -16.89 -22.84 -26.74
CA GLY A 152 -18.29 -22.54 -26.41
C GLY A 152 -18.87 -21.28 -27.05
N GLY A 153 -18.46 -20.90 -28.25
CA GLY A 153 -19.03 -19.75 -28.96
C GLY A 153 -20.50 -19.96 -29.35
N GLY A 154 -21.42 -19.61 -28.47
CA GLY A 154 -22.78 -19.19 -28.82
C GLY A 154 -22.74 -17.71 -29.14
N GLY A 155 -22.84 -17.34 -30.41
CA GLY A 155 -22.77 -15.95 -30.84
C GLY A 155 -23.91 -15.13 -30.26
N ALA A 156 -23.60 -14.27 -29.29
CA ALA A 156 -24.46 -13.16 -28.92
C ALA A 156 -24.46 -12.19 -30.11
N ALA A 157 -25.60 -12.06 -30.78
CA ALA A 157 -25.80 -10.95 -31.70
C ALA A 157 -25.92 -9.67 -30.86
N ALA A 158 -25.20 -8.61 -31.26
CA ALA A 158 -25.32 -7.28 -30.69
C ALA A 158 -26.76 -6.75 -30.89
N ALA A 159 -27.64 -7.03 -29.93
CA ALA A 159 -28.84 -6.24 -29.71
C ALA A 159 -28.42 -4.93 -29.03
N ALA A 160 -29.11 -3.83 -29.31
CA ALA A 160 -28.90 -2.59 -28.58
C ALA A 160 -29.17 -2.87 -27.09
N SER A 161 -28.16 -2.68 -26.24
CA SER A 161 -28.29 -2.86 -24.81
C SER A 161 -29.33 -1.90 -24.24
N LYS A 162 -30.08 -2.35 -23.22
CA LYS A 162 -30.82 -1.47 -22.33
C LYS A 162 -29.89 -0.35 -21.82
N ASP A 163 -30.43 0.85 -21.63
CA ASP A 163 -29.73 1.92 -20.90
C ASP A 163 -29.55 1.50 -19.43
N MET A 164 -28.29 1.37 -19.00
CA MET A 164 -27.88 0.88 -17.69
C MET A 164 -27.40 2.02 -16.77
N THR A 165 -27.50 3.28 -17.18
CA THR A 165 -27.05 4.42 -16.36
C THR A 165 -27.80 4.54 -15.02
N ALA A 166 -28.99 3.95 -14.90
CA ALA A 166 -29.71 3.82 -13.63
C ALA A 166 -29.00 2.95 -12.58
N TYR A 167 -28.03 2.15 -13.00
CA TYR A 167 -27.30 1.20 -12.16
C TYR A 167 -25.87 1.67 -11.82
N GLN A 168 -25.46 2.86 -12.27
CA GLN A 168 -24.13 3.42 -12.06
C GLN A 168 -24.12 4.48 -10.95
N TRP A 169 -24.25 4.01 -9.69
CA TRP A 169 -24.26 4.87 -8.49
C TRP A 169 -23.09 5.84 -8.42
N GLY A 170 -21.90 5.42 -8.89
CA GLY A 170 -20.67 6.18 -8.84
C GLY A 170 -20.73 7.53 -9.58
N PHE A 171 -21.68 7.73 -10.49
CA PHE A 171 -21.77 8.93 -11.34
C PHE A 171 -23.03 9.77 -11.15
N GLY A 172 -23.87 9.44 -10.17
CA GLY A 172 -24.96 10.34 -9.72
C GLY A 172 -26.38 9.85 -10.01
N ASN A 173 -26.57 8.55 -10.22
CA ASN A 173 -27.91 7.95 -10.24
C ASN A 173 -27.99 6.76 -9.28
N ASP A 174 -28.95 6.81 -8.38
CA ASP A 174 -29.15 5.81 -7.34
C ASP A 174 -30.49 5.07 -7.49
N ASP A 175 -31.16 5.10 -8.64
CA ASP A 175 -32.39 4.31 -8.86
C ASP A 175 -32.14 2.79 -8.99
N SER A 176 -30.93 2.32 -8.66
CA SER A 176 -30.57 0.90 -8.59
C SER A 176 -31.27 0.22 -7.40
N THR A 177 -31.81 -0.98 -7.60
CA THR A 177 -32.29 -1.84 -6.51
C THR A 177 -31.16 -2.33 -5.60
N LEU A 178 -29.90 -2.25 -6.07
CA LEU A 178 -28.69 -2.74 -5.41
C LEU A 178 -27.93 -1.65 -4.62
N GLN A 179 -28.61 -0.80 -3.86
CA GLN A 179 -27.93 0.12 -2.93
C GLN A 179 -27.61 -0.57 -1.60
N THR A 180 -26.53 -0.23 -0.90
CA THR A 180 -26.19 -0.81 0.42
C THR A 180 -26.76 -0.03 1.60
N PRO A 181 -26.73 -0.58 2.84
CA PRO A 181 -27.16 0.13 4.04
C PRO A 181 -26.49 1.49 4.20
N GLY A 182 -27.29 2.56 4.28
CA GLY A 182 -26.78 3.92 4.51
C GLY A 182 -26.27 4.64 3.25
N SER A 183 -26.54 4.09 2.07
CA SER A 183 -26.24 4.68 0.77
C SER A 183 -26.74 6.12 0.62
N SER A 184 -26.00 6.91 -0.16
CA SER A 184 -26.44 8.25 -0.55
C SER A 184 -25.89 8.67 -1.92
N ASN A 185 -26.68 9.42 -2.69
CA ASN A 185 -26.21 10.09 -3.90
C ASN A 185 -24.99 11.01 -3.68
N ALA A 186 -24.78 11.46 -2.44
CA ALA A 186 -23.60 12.25 -2.08
C ALA A 186 -22.31 11.45 -2.26
N ALA A 187 -22.35 10.10 -2.29
CA ALA A 187 -21.19 9.23 -2.49
C ALA A 187 -20.58 9.32 -3.90
N SER A 188 -21.34 9.79 -4.89
CA SER A 188 -20.94 9.79 -6.31
C SER A 188 -19.90 10.88 -6.66
N ALA A 189 -19.26 10.72 -7.82
CA ALA A 189 -18.31 11.67 -8.39
C ALA A 189 -18.97 12.90 -9.06
N ASN A 190 -20.32 12.92 -9.16
CA ASN A 190 -21.13 13.97 -9.77
C ASN A 190 -20.57 14.60 -11.07
N PRO A 191 -20.27 13.81 -12.13
CA PRO A 191 -19.90 14.36 -13.43
C PRO A 191 -20.92 15.43 -13.91
N PRO A 192 -20.46 16.60 -14.39
CA PRO A 192 -21.37 17.64 -14.88
C PRO A 192 -22.18 17.13 -16.06
N SER A 193 -23.48 17.44 -16.11
CA SER A 193 -24.37 17.05 -17.22
C SER A 193 -24.33 15.55 -17.56
N TRP A 194 -24.06 14.69 -16.57
CA TRP A 194 -23.83 13.27 -16.81
C TRP A 194 -24.98 12.59 -17.55
N ASN A 195 -24.62 11.83 -18.58
CA ASN A 195 -25.52 11.14 -19.50
C ASN A 195 -26.54 12.05 -20.23
N GLU A 196 -26.30 13.37 -20.25
CA GLU A 196 -27.12 14.30 -21.05
C GLU A 196 -26.55 14.42 -22.48
N PRO A 197 -27.41 14.64 -23.51
CA PRO A 197 -26.99 14.63 -24.92
C PRO A 197 -25.91 15.66 -25.32
N ASP A 198 -25.71 16.70 -24.52
CA ASP A 198 -24.72 17.75 -24.78
C ASP A 198 -23.31 17.39 -24.25
N GLY A 199 -23.16 16.27 -23.54
CA GLY A 199 -21.87 15.81 -23.02
C GLY A 199 -21.32 16.65 -21.86
N ASN A 200 -20.14 16.27 -21.38
CA ASN A 200 -19.40 17.04 -20.36
C ASN A 200 -17.99 17.47 -20.80
N MET A 201 -17.65 17.19 -22.05
CA MET A 201 -16.44 17.70 -22.71
C MET A 201 -16.82 18.48 -23.98
N ASP A 202 -16.54 19.77 -23.99
CA ASP A 202 -16.74 20.66 -25.14
C ASP A 202 -15.40 21.21 -25.66
N GLY A 203 -14.56 20.34 -26.23
CA GLY A 203 -13.17 20.70 -26.54
C GLY A 203 -12.53 19.91 -27.67
N ASP A 204 -11.19 20.08 -27.76
CA ASP A 204 -10.35 19.24 -28.60
C ASP A 204 -10.33 17.79 -28.06
N GLU A 205 -9.95 16.83 -28.92
CA GLU A 205 -9.92 15.40 -28.57
C GLU A 205 -8.89 15.14 -27.46
N VAL A 206 -9.36 14.75 -26.26
CA VAL A 206 -8.50 14.34 -25.15
C VAL A 206 -8.33 12.82 -25.16
N VAL A 207 -7.08 12.35 -25.17
CA VAL A 207 -6.76 10.92 -25.12
C VAL A 207 -6.33 10.51 -23.70
N VAL A 208 -6.92 9.42 -23.21
CA VAL A 208 -6.53 8.70 -22.00
C VAL A 208 -5.84 7.40 -22.40
N ALA A 209 -4.59 7.21 -21.98
CA ALA A 209 -3.88 5.95 -22.17
C ALA A 209 -4.21 4.99 -21.03
N ILE A 210 -4.78 3.83 -21.34
CA ILE A 210 -5.11 2.79 -20.35
C ILE A 210 -3.98 1.75 -20.39
N LEU A 211 -3.22 1.64 -19.30
CA LEU A 211 -2.14 0.67 -19.13
C LEU A 211 -2.66 -0.48 -18.27
N ASP A 212 -3.15 -1.54 -18.90
CA ASP A 212 -3.91 -2.62 -18.24
C ASP A 212 -3.81 -3.96 -19.01
N GLY A 213 -4.53 -5.02 -18.64
CA GLY A 213 -4.56 -6.33 -19.31
C GLY A 213 -5.09 -6.33 -20.76
N GLY A 214 -5.37 -5.18 -21.36
CA GLY A 214 -5.93 -5.03 -22.71
C GLY A 214 -7.40 -4.60 -22.68
N ILE A 215 -8.00 -4.41 -23.86
CA ILE A 215 -9.40 -3.99 -24.01
C ILE A 215 -10.06 -4.79 -25.14
N ASP A 216 -11.31 -5.24 -24.95
CA ASP A 216 -12.15 -5.69 -26.07
C ASP A 216 -12.57 -4.49 -26.92
N ALA A 217 -11.73 -4.16 -27.91
CA ALA A 217 -11.93 -2.99 -28.74
C ALA A 217 -13.16 -3.05 -29.66
N ASN A 218 -13.85 -4.19 -29.70
CA ASN A 218 -15.10 -4.36 -30.46
C ASN A 218 -16.34 -4.27 -29.58
N HIS A 219 -16.19 -3.94 -28.29
CA HIS A 219 -17.32 -3.70 -27.42
C HIS A 219 -18.18 -2.54 -27.97
N PRO A 220 -19.50 -2.71 -28.18
CA PRO A 220 -20.33 -1.71 -28.84
C PRO A 220 -20.35 -0.38 -28.08
N ASP A 221 -20.28 -0.44 -26.75
CA ASP A 221 -20.26 0.72 -25.85
C ASP A 221 -18.91 1.47 -25.83
N LEU A 222 -17.88 0.93 -26.50
CA LEU A 222 -16.53 1.50 -26.58
C LEU A 222 -16.08 1.82 -28.01
N ASP A 223 -16.81 1.38 -29.05
CA ASP A 223 -16.35 1.38 -30.44
C ASP A 223 -15.99 2.80 -30.95
N GLY A 224 -16.75 3.81 -30.58
CA GLY A 224 -16.50 5.22 -30.88
C GLY A 224 -15.53 5.89 -29.92
N SER A 225 -15.31 5.34 -28.73
CA SER A 225 -14.40 5.88 -27.71
C SER A 225 -12.95 5.41 -27.86
N ILE A 226 -12.66 4.40 -28.66
CA ILE A 226 -11.26 3.93 -28.84
C ILE A 226 -10.50 4.79 -29.84
N TYR A 227 -9.29 5.20 -29.46
CA TYR A 227 -8.35 5.88 -30.34
C TYR A 227 -7.87 4.93 -31.43
N ARG A 228 -8.08 5.31 -32.70
CA ARG A 228 -7.66 4.51 -33.85
C ARG A 228 -6.41 5.08 -34.51
N PHE A 229 -5.30 4.35 -34.41
CA PHE A 229 -4.06 4.71 -35.06
C PHE A 229 -4.20 4.57 -36.57
N SER A 230 -3.84 5.62 -37.31
CA SER A 230 -3.75 5.55 -38.77
C SER A 230 -2.64 4.57 -39.21
N ALA A 231 -2.74 4.03 -40.42
CA ALA A 231 -1.74 3.10 -40.96
C ALA A 231 -0.30 3.68 -41.02
N ASP A 232 -0.15 5.02 -41.02
CA ASP A 232 1.16 5.68 -40.94
C ASP A 232 1.65 5.77 -39.50
N GLN A 233 0.78 6.07 -38.53
CA GLN A 233 1.12 6.02 -37.09
C GLN A 233 1.45 4.60 -36.65
N GLN A 234 0.68 3.59 -37.06
CA GLN A 234 0.96 2.18 -36.79
C GLN A 234 2.38 1.78 -37.24
N ARG A 235 2.78 2.22 -38.46
CA ARG A 235 4.12 1.96 -38.99
C ARG A 235 5.21 2.74 -38.24
N ALA A 236 4.92 3.97 -37.83
CA ALA A 236 5.89 4.82 -37.14
C ALA A 236 6.14 4.35 -35.70
N LEU A 237 5.08 3.94 -35.00
CA LEU A 237 5.11 3.57 -33.59
C LEU A 237 5.25 2.05 -33.36
N GLY A 238 5.02 1.22 -34.38
CA GLY A 238 5.09 -0.24 -34.26
C GLY A 238 3.91 -0.85 -33.50
N CYS A 239 2.72 -0.25 -33.60
CA CYS A 239 1.51 -0.67 -32.89
C CYS A 239 0.41 -1.21 -33.82
N GLY A 240 -0.64 -1.77 -33.21
CA GLY A 240 -1.88 -2.16 -33.87
C GLY A 240 -2.83 -0.99 -34.10
N GLU A 241 -4.00 -1.28 -34.66
CA GLU A 241 -5.03 -0.25 -34.94
C GLU A 241 -5.53 0.44 -33.67
N TYR A 242 -5.66 -0.30 -32.56
CA TYR A 242 -6.24 0.18 -31.32
C TYR A 242 -5.21 0.55 -30.26
N GLY A 243 -3.97 0.06 -30.39
CA GLY A 243 -3.03 0.14 -29.29
C GLY A 243 -1.76 -0.66 -29.45
N TYR A 244 -1.00 -0.74 -28.37
CA TYR A 244 0.31 -1.39 -28.28
C TYR A 244 0.33 -2.41 -27.15
N ASN A 245 0.91 -3.58 -27.42
CA ASN A 245 1.18 -4.58 -26.40
C ASN A 245 2.62 -4.44 -25.89
N ALA A 246 2.76 -3.90 -24.68
CA ALA A 246 4.06 -3.66 -24.07
C ALA A 246 4.79 -4.96 -23.70
N GLU A 247 4.05 -6.03 -23.39
CA GLU A 247 4.61 -7.35 -23.05
C GLU A 247 5.38 -7.97 -24.23
N ALA A 248 5.08 -7.56 -25.47
CA ALA A 248 5.80 -8.01 -26.65
C ALA A 248 7.26 -7.50 -26.71
N ALA A 249 7.60 -6.48 -25.91
CA ALA A 249 8.97 -5.97 -25.82
C ALA A 249 9.89 -6.96 -25.09
N ALA A 250 9.46 -7.49 -23.94
CA ALA A 250 10.19 -8.52 -23.22
C ALA A 250 10.00 -9.93 -23.82
N ASN A 251 8.89 -10.17 -24.52
CA ASN A 251 8.57 -11.47 -25.12
C ASN A 251 8.24 -11.37 -26.63
N PRO A 252 9.22 -11.56 -27.52
CA PRO A 252 9.01 -11.50 -28.98
C PRO A 252 8.06 -12.55 -29.57
N ALA A 253 7.57 -13.52 -28.77
CA ALA A 253 6.54 -14.45 -29.19
C ALA A 253 5.13 -13.83 -29.19
N LEU A 254 4.94 -12.73 -28.45
CA LEU A 254 3.70 -11.97 -28.41
C LEU A 254 3.65 -10.99 -29.58
N ASP A 255 2.43 -10.69 -30.04
CA ASP A 255 2.21 -9.69 -31.08
C ASP A 255 2.05 -8.30 -30.45
N ALA A 256 2.93 -7.36 -30.81
CA ALA A 256 2.88 -5.98 -30.37
C ALA A 256 1.56 -5.25 -30.76
N ALA A 257 0.81 -5.80 -31.73
CA ALA A 257 -0.49 -5.28 -32.16
C ALA A 257 -1.69 -5.90 -31.42
N ASP A 258 -1.50 -6.98 -30.64
CA ASP A 258 -2.57 -7.66 -29.93
C ASP A 258 -2.83 -7.04 -28.56
N VAL A 259 -3.88 -6.24 -28.47
CA VAL A 259 -4.33 -5.58 -27.24
C VAL A 259 -5.60 -6.19 -26.67
N THR A 260 -5.93 -7.42 -27.09
CA THR A 260 -7.14 -8.11 -26.64
C THR A 260 -7.10 -8.33 -25.13
N ASP A 261 -8.20 -8.03 -24.45
CA ASP A 261 -8.42 -8.38 -23.04
C ASP A 261 -8.81 -9.86 -22.92
N ASN A 262 -7.97 -10.68 -22.30
CA ASN A 262 -8.30 -12.09 -22.02
C ASN A 262 -8.87 -12.29 -20.60
N GLY A 263 -8.75 -11.27 -19.75
CA GLY A 263 -9.36 -11.18 -18.43
C GLY A 263 -10.74 -10.56 -18.54
N ASN A 264 -10.88 -9.38 -17.96
CA ASN A 264 -12.05 -8.49 -17.97
C ASN A 264 -11.70 -7.07 -17.49
N HIS A 265 -10.62 -6.96 -16.72
CA HIS A 265 -10.23 -5.79 -15.94
C HIS A 265 -10.00 -4.53 -16.79
N GLY A 266 -9.24 -4.61 -17.87
CA GLY A 266 -8.93 -3.44 -18.70
C GLY A 266 -10.14 -2.94 -19.49
N THR A 267 -11.00 -3.84 -19.98
CA THR A 267 -12.28 -3.46 -20.59
C THR A 267 -13.22 -2.82 -19.58
N HIS A 268 -13.20 -3.26 -18.32
CA HIS A 268 -13.98 -2.66 -17.23
C HIS A 268 -13.52 -1.24 -16.90
N CYS A 269 -12.22 -1.04 -16.77
CA CYS A 269 -11.62 0.29 -16.59
C CYS A 269 -11.94 1.22 -17.78
N ALA A 270 -11.95 0.70 -19.00
CA ALA A 270 -12.28 1.46 -20.21
C ALA A 270 -13.70 2.03 -20.18
N GLY A 271 -14.69 1.22 -19.82
CA GLY A 271 -16.09 1.66 -19.72
C GLY A 271 -16.31 2.73 -18.65
N ILE A 272 -15.61 2.63 -17.51
CA ILE A 272 -15.65 3.64 -16.45
C ILE A 272 -15.17 5.00 -16.97
N ILE A 273 -14.12 5.02 -17.79
CA ILE A 273 -13.57 6.27 -18.35
C ILE A 273 -14.49 6.83 -19.43
N ALA A 274 -14.84 6.04 -20.44
CA ALA A 274 -15.41 6.56 -21.69
C ALA A 274 -16.39 5.61 -22.40
N ALA A 275 -17.19 4.81 -21.69
CA ALA A 275 -18.37 4.21 -22.34
C ALA A 275 -19.27 5.32 -22.93
N GLU A 276 -19.80 5.09 -24.13
CA GLU A 276 -20.50 6.10 -24.92
C GLU A 276 -21.80 6.60 -24.27
N TRP A 277 -22.07 7.90 -24.34
CA TRP A 277 -23.35 8.46 -23.89
C TRP A 277 -24.39 8.40 -25.03
N ASP A 278 -24.78 7.19 -25.43
CA ASP A 278 -25.65 6.97 -26.59
C ASP A 278 -27.08 6.50 -26.23
N GLY A 279 -27.37 6.34 -24.94
CA GLY A 279 -28.65 5.86 -24.42
C GLY A 279 -28.81 4.34 -24.47
N ALA A 280 -27.71 3.60 -24.57
CA ALA A 280 -27.62 2.16 -24.40
C ALA A 280 -26.41 1.84 -23.50
N GLY A 281 -26.38 0.65 -22.91
CA GLY A 281 -25.20 0.22 -22.14
C GLY A 281 -24.93 1.11 -20.92
N THR A 282 -23.66 1.33 -20.62
CA THR A 282 -23.20 2.19 -19.53
C THR A 282 -22.69 3.52 -20.08
N SER A 283 -22.58 4.53 -19.22
CA SER A 283 -21.96 5.81 -19.57
C SER A 283 -20.69 6.00 -18.75
N GLY A 284 -19.57 6.26 -19.44
CA GLY A 284 -18.31 6.61 -18.78
C GLY A 284 -18.37 7.99 -18.15
N ILE A 285 -17.42 8.32 -17.29
CA ILE A 285 -17.38 9.63 -16.65
C ILE A 285 -17.03 10.76 -17.66
N ALA A 286 -16.31 10.47 -18.74
CA ALA A 286 -15.89 11.44 -19.76
C ALA A 286 -16.57 11.15 -21.12
N SER A 287 -17.53 11.99 -21.53
CA SER A 287 -18.44 11.69 -22.64
C SER A 287 -17.78 11.45 -24.00
N ASP A 288 -16.68 12.15 -24.29
CA ASP A 288 -16.05 12.17 -25.63
C ASP A 288 -14.54 11.85 -25.60
N ALA A 289 -14.03 11.34 -24.48
CA ALA A 289 -12.62 10.98 -24.36
C ALA A 289 -12.26 9.82 -25.32
N LYS A 290 -11.01 9.81 -25.79
CA LYS A 290 -10.48 8.68 -26.57
C LYS A 290 -9.58 7.80 -25.73
N LEU A 291 -9.68 6.49 -25.92
CA LEU A 291 -8.90 5.50 -25.19
C LEU A 291 -7.76 4.97 -26.05
N MET A 292 -6.53 5.22 -25.63
CA MET A 292 -5.34 4.58 -26.19
C MET A 292 -5.03 3.31 -25.40
N VAL A 293 -5.15 2.14 -26.04
CA VAL A 293 -4.99 0.86 -25.35
C VAL A 293 -3.52 0.47 -25.25
N ILE A 294 -3.02 0.29 -24.02
CA ILE A 294 -1.66 -0.21 -23.77
C ILE A 294 -1.77 -1.48 -22.94
N LYS A 295 -1.52 -2.64 -23.56
CA LYS A 295 -1.58 -3.93 -22.87
C LYS A 295 -0.31 -4.15 -22.04
N ASN A 296 -0.49 -4.38 -20.74
CA ASN A 296 0.52 -4.42 -19.69
C ASN A 296 -0.02 -5.16 -18.43
N GLY A 297 -0.36 -6.46 -18.52
CA GLY A 297 -1.02 -7.16 -17.39
C GLY A 297 -1.50 -8.61 -17.54
N ASP A 298 -1.44 -9.26 -18.71
CA ASP A 298 -1.95 -10.63 -18.91
C ASP A 298 -0.86 -11.71 -18.80
N ALA A 299 0.41 -11.35 -19.04
CA ALA A 299 1.55 -12.25 -18.93
C ALA A 299 2.75 -11.52 -18.34
N THR A 300 3.18 -11.94 -17.15
CA THR A 300 4.50 -11.62 -16.55
C THR A 300 4.91 -10.16 -16.67
N THR A 301 4.30 -9.27 -15.88
CA THR A 301 4.66 -7.85 -15.86
C THR A 301 6.03 -7.64 -15.20
N SER A 302 7.02 -7.29 -16.01
CA SER A 302 8.32 -6.80 -15.54
C SER A 302 8.34 -5.27 -15.50
N LEU A 303 9.27 -4.69 -14.73
CA LEU A 303 9.51 -3.24 -14.73
C LEU A 303 9.78 -2.73 -16.15
N VAL A 304 10.51 -3.50 -16.96
CA VAL A 304 10.79 -3.14 -18.36
C VAL A 304 9.52 -3.04 -19.21
N ASP A 305 8.51 -3.89 -18.99
CA ASP A 305 7.24 -3.80 -19.73
C ASP A 305 6.50 -2.51 -19.40
N GLN A 306 6.48 -2.12 -18.12
CA GLN A 306 5.90 -0.86 -17.66
C GLN A 306 6.61 0.34 -18.27
N LEU A 307 7.95 0.34 -18.27
CA LEU A 307 8.75 1.41 -18.87
C LEU A 307 8.54 1.49 -20.39
N ASN A 308 8.38 0.35 -21.08
CA ASN A 308 8.05 0.33 -22.50
C ASN A 308 6.65 0.89 -22.78
N ALA A 309 5.67 0.65 -21.91
CA ALA A 309 4.35 1.25 -21.99
C ALA A 309 4.43 2.79 -21.94
N TYR A 310 5.16 3.35 -20.96
CA TYR A 310 5.36 4.80 -20.87
C TYR A 310 6.17 5.36 -22.04
N ALA A 311 7.22 4.65 -22.49
CA ALA A 311 8.01 5.03 -23.65
C ALA A 311 7.15 5.10 -24.94
N PHE A 312 6.21 4.17 -25.11
CA PHE A 312 5.27 4.19 -26.22
C PHE A 312 4.37 5.43 -26.16
N VAL A 313 3.80 5.74 -25.00
CA VAL A 313 2.95 6.94 -24.81
C VAL A 313 3.75 8.21 -25.11
N LYS A 314 4.99 8.32 -24.60
CA LYS A 314 5.88 9.46 -24.90
C LYS A 314 6.13 9.61 -26.40
N LYS A 315 6.40 8.52 -27.12
CA LYS A 315 6.58 8.55 -28.60
C LYS A 315 5.30 8.96 -29.32
N ALA A 316 4.15 8.46 -28.89
CA ALA A 316 2.85 8.82 -29.45
C ALA A 316 2.60 10.33 -29.36
N VAL A 317 2.91 10.95 -28.21
CA VAL A 317 2.79 12.41 -28.03
C VAL A 317 3.85 13.17 -28.83
N LEU A 318 5.13 12.91 -28.58
CA LEU A 318 6.21 13.75 -29.11
C LEU A 318 6.47 13.58 -30.60
N GLU A 319 6.25 12.38 -31.15
CA GLU A 319 6.54 12.09 -32.55
C GLU A 319 5.31 12.16 -33.45
N GLN A 320 4.13 11.80 -32.93
CA GLN A 320 2.89 11.77 -33.70
C GLN A 320 1.92 12.92 -33.36
N GLY A 321 2.16 13.68 -32.29
CA GLY A 321 1.33 14.81 -31.88
C GLY A 321 -0.05 14.38 -31.39
N ILE A 322 -0.16 13.18 -30.80
CA ILE A 322 -1.40 12.68 -30.19
C ILE A 322 -1.57 13.36 -28.83
N ASP A 323 -2.75 13.89 -28.55
CA ASP A 323 -3.03 14.66 -27.33
C ASP A 323 -3.39 13.75 -26.15
N VAL A 324 -2.41 12.97 -25.69
CA VAL A 324 -2.55 12.19 -24.45
C VAL A 324 -2.38 13.11 -23.27
N ARG A 325 -3.39 13.18 -22.40
CA ARG A 325 -3.39 14.03 -21.19
C ARG A 325 -3.31 13.24 -19.90
N VAL A 326 -3.73 11.98 -19.92
CA VAL A 326 -3.86 11.13 -18.73
C VAL A 326 -3.39 9.70 -19.03
N THR A 327 -2.66 9.07 -18.11
CA THR A 327 -2.54 7.61 -18.06
C THR A 327 -3.33 7.03 -16.88
N SER A 328 -4.10 5.96 -17.11
CA SER A 328 -4.77 5.19 -16.07
C SER A 328 -3.99 3.91 -15.79
N ASN A 329 -3.56 3.72 -14.53
CA ASN A 329 -2.73 2.61 -14.08
C ASN A 329 -3.44 1.88 -12.92
N SER A 330 -4.38 0.99 -13.25
CA SER A 330 -5.17 0.22 -12.27
C SER A 330 -4.40 -1.00 -11.75
N TRP A 331 -3.15 -0.80 -11.35
CA TRP A 331 -2.24 -1.83 -10.84
C TRP A 331 -1.29 -1.22 -9.82
N VAL A 332 -0.69 -2.06 -8.97
CA VAL A 332 0.32 -1.65 -8.00
C VAL A 332 1.62 -2.42 -8.21
N VAL A 333 2.74 -1.80 -7.83
CA VAL A 333 4.02 -2.47 -7.65
C VAL A 333 4.40 -2.42 -6.18
N ALA A 334 4.82 -3.54 -5.60
CA ALA A 334 5.23 -3.65 -4.20
C ALA A 334 6.74 -3.34 -4.01
N GLN A 335 7.46 -3.09 -5.10
CA GLN A 335 8.91 -2.88 -5.11
C GLN A 335 9.25 -1.39 -5.16
N THR A 336 10.35 -0.99 -4.52
CA THR A 336 10.88 0.36 -4.68
C THR A 336 11.51 0.50 -6.09
N SER A 337 10.95 1.37 -6.93
CA SER A 337 11.45 1.58 -8.30
C SER A 337 11.67 3.07 -8.58
N ARG A 338 12.95 3.44 -8.68
CA ARG A 338 13.37 4.77 -9.10
C ARG A 338 13.15 4.98 -10.59
N ALA A 339 13.21 3.92 -11.39
CA ALA A 339 12.94 4.01 -12.83
C ALA A 339 11.47 4.34 -13.11
N LEU A 340 10.53 3.77 -12.35
CA LEU A 340 9.11 4.09 -12.48
C LEU A 340 8.81 5.56 -12.15
N ASP A 341 9.31 6.07 -11.01
CA ASP A 341 9.15 7.50 -10.66
C ASP A 341 9.74 8.41 -11.74
N ALA A 342 10.95 8.09 -12.22
CA ALA A 342 11.61 8.85 -13.28
C ALA A 342 10.79 8.88 -14.58
N ALA A 343 10.21 7.74 -14.98
CA ALA A 343 9.37 7.64 -16.17
C ALA A 343 8.07 8.46 -16.04
N VAL A 344 7.37 8.34 -14.90
CA VAL A 344 6.16 9.12 -14.62
C VAL A 344 6.46 10.62 -14.59
N ARG A 345 7.56 11.01 -13.92
CA ARG A 345 8.01 12.41 -13.85
C ARG A 345 8.32 12.98 -15.22
N ASP A 346 9.05 12.24 -16.04
CA ASP A 346 9.39 12.65 -17.40
C ASP A 346 8.16 12.76 -18.31
N LEU A 347 7.16 11.86 -18.20
CA LEU A 347 5.89 11.99 -18.92
C LEU A 347 5.15 13.29 -18.56
N GLY A 348 5.10 13.62 -17.27
CA GLY A 348 4.49 14.86 -16.79
C GLY A 348 5.18 16.11 -17.33
N GLU A 349 6.50 16.15 -17.30
CA GLU A 349 7.30 17.30 -17.73
C GLU A 349 7.35 17.46 -19.25
N SER A 350 7.63 16.37 -19.97
CA SER A 350 7.88 16.41 -21.42
C SER A 350 6.61 16.37 -22.25
N CYS A 351 5.58 15.66 -21.76
CA CYS A 351 4.33 15.42 -22.50
C CYS A 351 3.12 16.09 -21.86
N GLY A 352 3.24 16.63 -20.63
CA GLY A 352 2.13 17.24 -19.93
C GLY A 352 1.16 16.22 -19.32
N ILE A 353 1.51 14.95 -19.18
CA ILE A 353 0.57 13.89 -18.77
C ILE A 353 0.44 13.78 -17.24
N VAL A 354 -0.78 13.60 -16.74
CA VAL A 354 -1.05 13.16 -15.35
C VAL A 354 -1.18 11.63 -15.31
N SER A 355 -0.49 10.98 -14.39
CA SER A 355 -0.55 9.52 -14.21
C SER A 355 -1.35 9.16 -12.97
N VAL A 356 -2.49 8.49 -13.15
CA VAL A 356 -3.39 8.09 -12.06
C VAL A 356 -3.12 6.63 -11.70
N PHE A 357 -2.99 6.33 -10.41
CA PHE A 357 -2.69 4.99 -9.87
C PHE A 357 -3.70 4.57 -8.80
N GLY A 358 -3.97 3.27 -8.72
CA GLY A 358 -4.71 2.69 -7.59
C GLY A 358 -3.83 2.58 -6.35
N ALA A 359 -4.42 2.72 -5.16
CA ALA A 359 -3.68 2.60 -3.91
C ALA A 359 -3.37 1.14 -3.51
N GLY A 360 -4.16 0.15 -3.97
CA GLY A 360 -4.09 -1.26 -3.57
C GLY A 360 -5.34 -1.75 -2.81
N ASN A 361 -5.56 -3.07 -2.71
CA ASN A 361 -6.81 -3.67 -2.21
C ASN A 361 -6.65 -4.65 -1.01
N TRP A 362 -5.67 -4.45 -0.13
CA TRP A 362 -5.43 -5.29 1.06
C TRP A 362 -5.62 -4.59 2.42
N ALA A 363 -6.34 -3.47 2.46
CA ALA A 363 -6.60 -2.69 3.67
C ALA A 363 -5.33 -2.17 4.39
N GLN A 364 -4.25 -1.97 3.65
CA GLN A 364 -2.96 -1.54 4.20
C GLN A 364 -2.79 -0.03 4.19
N ASP A 365 -2.03 0.47 5.16
CA ASP A 365 -1.54 1.83 5.18
C ASP A 365 -0.25 1.92 4.34
N ASN A 366 -0.29 2.64 3.22
CA ASN A 366 0.83 2.88 2.31
C ASN A 366 1.88 3.85 2.89
N ASP A 367 1.57 4.56 3.99
CA ASP A 367 2.61 5.25 4.79
C ASP A 367 3.45 4.23 5.59
N GLU A 368 2.91 3.01 5.78
CA GLU A 368 3.52 1.89 6.49
C GLU A 368 3.72 0.66 5.61
N SER A 369 3.65 0.76 4.29
CA SER A 369 3.85 -0.36 3.37
C SER A 369 4.45 0.15 2.07
N LEU A 370 5.35 -0.61 1.44
CA LEU A 370 5.99 -0.19 0.19
C LEU A 370 5.12 -0.59 -1.01
N TYR A 371 4.47 0.40 -1.61
CA TYR A 371 3.80 0.25 -2.90
C TYR A 371 4.13 1.42 -3.83
N SER A 372 3.61 1.38 -5.06
CA SER A 372 3.68 2.49 -6.03
C SER A 372 3.30 3.84 -5.42
N ALA A 373 2.34 3.87 -4.49
CA ALA A 373 1.97 5.07 -3.74
C ALA A 373 3.15 5.71 -3.00
N SER A 374 3.96 4.91 -2.30
CA SER A 374 5.11 5.36 -1.53
C SER A 374 6.25 5.87 -2.42
N ILE A 375 6.37 5.30 -3.63
CA ILE A 375 7.33 5.72 -4.67
C ILE A 375 6.93 7.08 -5.25
N LEU A 376 5.64 7.27 -5.50
CA LEU A 376 5.09 8.42 -6.25
C LEU A 376 4.68 9.60 -5.36
N LYS A 377 4.75 9.48 -4.03
CA LYS A 377 4.27 10.50 -3.07
C LYS A 377 4.79 11.92 -3.33
N ASP A 378 6.01 12.05 -3.86
CA ASP A 378 6.68 13.31 -4.16
C ASP A 378 6.68 13.65 -5.66
N ASN A 379 5.92 12.91 -6.46
CA ASN A 379 5.77 13.12 -7.90
C ASN A 379 4.57 14.03 -8.18
N PRO A 380 4.78 15.29 -8.64
CA PRO A 380 3.69 16.26 -8.82
C PRO A 380 2.79 15.94 -10.03
N TYR A 381 3.11 14.89 -10.79
CA TYR A 381 2.38 14.45 -11.97
C TYR A 381 1.64 13.13 -11.73
N ALA A 382 1.73 12.57 -10.52
CA ALA A 382 0.99 11.40 -10.10
C ALA A 382 -0.24 11.78 -9.26
N ALA A 383 -1.29 10.95 -9.34
CA ALA A 383 -2.42 10.99 -8.41
C ALA A 383 -2.76 9.56 -7.99
N VAL A 384 -2.75 9.29 -6.68
CA VAL A 384 -2.99 7.95 -6.11
C VAL A 384 -4.38 7.87 -5.47
N VAL A 385 -5.13 6.81 -5.77
CA VAL A 385 -6.58 6.77 -5.54
C VAL A 385 -6.99 5.63 -4.59
N ALA A 386 -7.65 5.99 -3.50
CA ALA A 386 -8.39 5.07 -2.63
C ALA A 386 -9.80 4.79 -3.18
N ALA A 387 -10.38 3.65 -2.83
CA ALA A 387 -11.74 3.29 -3.20
C ALA A 387 -12.74 3.63 -2.10
N THR A 388 -13.88 4.21 -2.48
CA THR A 388 -15.05 4.38 -1.63
C THR A 388 -16.20 3.48 -2.07
N ASN A 389 -17.13 3.21 -1.15
CA ASN A 389 -18.33 2.40 -1.40
C ASN A 389 -19.60 3.29 -1.52
N THR A 390 -20.73 2.65 -1.79
CA THR A 390 -22.06 3.27 -1.92
C THR A 390 -22.53 4.02 -0.66
N ALA A 391 -21.98 3.70 0.52
CA ALA A 391 -22.27 4.38 1.80
C ALA A 391 -21.41 5.65 2.01
N ASP A 392 -20.61 6.05 1.01
CA ASP A 392 -19.65 7.15 1.10
C ASP A 392 -18.52 6.90 2.11
N GLU A 393 -18.21 5.64 2.39
CA GLU A 393 -17.13 5.23 3.28
C GLU A 393 -15.94 4.69 2.48
N LEU A 394 -14.73 4.78 3.04
CA LEU A 394 -13.56 4.05 2.55
C LEU A 394 -13.92 2.57 2.46
N TRP A 395 -13.74 1.99 1.28
CA TRP A 395 -13.93 0.56 1.07
C TRP A 395 -12.92 -0.20 1.94
N ASP A 396 -13.36 -1.21 2.67
CA ASP A 396 -12.63 -1.88 3.75
C ASP A 396 -11.31 -2.50 3.30
N ARG A 397 -11.25 -2.91 2.03
CA ARG A 397 -10.06 -3.43 1.37
C ARG A 397 -9.20 -2.36 0.73
N SER A 398 -9.67 -1.12 0.58
CA SER A 398 -8.85 -0.06 0.00
C SER A 398 -7.61 0.19 0.85
N HIS A 399 -6.46 0.28 0.20
CA HIS A 399 -5.30 0.92 0.81
C HIS A 399 -5.59 2.39 1.04
N TYR A 400 -4.87 2.94 2.00
CA TYR A 400 -4.94 4.34 2.38
C TYR A 400 -3.54 4.82 2.78
N GLY A 401 -3.37 6.11 3.02
CA GLY A 401 -2.11 6.68 3.48
C GLY A 401 -2.22 8.19 3.59
N ALA A 402 -1.98 8.75 4.77
CA ALA A 402 -2.13 10.18 5.04
C ALA A 402 -1.18 11.04 4.19
N THR A 403 -0.02 10.48 3.81
CA THR A 403 1.00 11.16 3.01
C THR A 403 1.21 10.58 1.61
N THR A 404 0.71 9.37 1.35
CA THR A 404 1.01 8.59 0.13
C THR A 404 -0.20 8.36 -0.80
N VAL A 405 -1.44 8.55 -0.33
CA VAL A 405 -2.66 8.37 -1.13
C VAL A 405 -3.42 9.69 -1.23
N ASP A 406 -3.80 10.15 -2.41
CA ASP A 406 -4.24 11.53 -2.59
C ASP A 406 -5.72 11.79 -2.31
N LEU A 407 -6.60 10.96 -2.86
CA LEU A 407 -8.05 11.13 -2.79
C LEU A 407 -8.78 9.79 -2.86
N GLY A 408 -10.02 9.76 -2.40
CA GLY A 408 -10.93 8.64 -2.65
C GLY A 408 -11.79 8.86 -3.88
N ALA A 409 -12.26 7.78 -4.52
CA ALA A 409 -13.28 7.82 -5.55
C ALA A 409 -14.15 6.55 -5.54
N PRO A 410 -15.35 6.58 -6.16
CA PRO A 410 -16.23 5.41 -6.25
C PRO A 410 -15.49 4.18 -6.81
N GLY A 411 -15.37 3.14 -5.99
CA GLY A 411 -14.63 1.93 -6.34
C GLY A 411 -15.28 0.63 -5.87
N GLY A 412 -16.24 0.66 -4.94
CA GLY A 412 -16.99 -0.53 -4.52
C GLY A 412 -18.25 -0.78 -5.35
N GLY A 413 -18.38 -1.95 -5.97
CA GLY A 413 -19.60 -2.36 -6.70
C GLY A 413 -19.88 -1.46 -7.90
N ILE A 414 -18.91 -1.30 -8.79
CA ILE A 414 -19.00 -0.44 -9.98
C ILE A 414 -19.39 -1.27 -11.20
N LEU A 415 -20.53 -0.94 -11.80
CA LEU A 415 -20.97 -1.52 -13.08
C LEU A 415 -20.20 -0.90 -14.25
N SER A 416 -19.62 -1.74 -15.10
CA SER A 416 -18.95 -1.33 -16.35
C SER A 416 -18.90 -2.46 -17.37
N THR A 417 -18.35 -2.15 -18.55
CA THR A 417 -18.17 -3.06 -19.69
C THR A 417 -17.19 -4.19 -19.39
N VAL A 418 -17.43 -5.39 -19.91
CA VAL A 418 -16.45 -6.51 -19.90
C VAL A 418 -16.36 -7.11 -21.30
N PRO A 419 -15.32 -7.90 -21.63
CA PRO A 419 -15.24 -8.54 -22.94
C PRO A 419 -16.47 -9.43 -23.22
N PHE A 420 -16.86 -9.58 -24.47
CA PHE A 420 -18.00 -10.45 -24.82
C PHE A 420 -17.83 -11.90 -24.33
N SER A 421 -16.59 -12.40 -24.31
CA SER A 421 -16.23 -13.72 -23.77
C SER A 421 -16.51 -13.88 -22.27
N ARG A 422 -16.73 -12.77 -21.56
CA ARG A 422 -17.02 -12.68 -20.14
C ARG A 422 -18.43 -12.15 -19.84
N SER A 423 -19.32 -12.16 -20.84
CA SER A 423 -20.70 -11.71 -20.64
C SER A 423 -21.36 -12.48 -19.49
N ARG A 424 -22.13 -11.78 -18.66
CA ARG A 424 -22.80 -12.31 -17.47
C ARG A 424 -24.31 -12.27 -17.58
N TYR A 425 -24.99 -13.16 -16.87
CA TYR A 425 -26.44 -13.06 -16.70
C TYR A 425 -26.77 -12.26 -15.45
N LEU A 426 -27.19 -11.01 -15.65
CA LEU A 426 -27.57 -10.06 -14.60
C LEU A 426 -29.10 -9.81 -14.71
N PRO A 427 -29.95 -10.41 -13.85
CA PRO A 427 -31.39 -10.49 -14.11
C PRO A 427 -32.13 -9.14 -14.16
N ASP A 428 -31.65 -8.15 -13.44
CA ASP A 428 -32.13 -6.77 -13.39
C ASP A 428 -31.67 -5.92 -14.58
N ILE A 429 -30.57 -6.32 -15.23
CA ILE A 429 -29.93 -5.57 -16.33
C ILE A 429 -30.34 -6.11 -17.71
N VAL A 430 -30.54 -7.42 -17.87
CA VAL A 430 -30.95 -8.00 -19.17
C VAL A 430 -32.30 -7.45 -19.63
N ASP A 431 -32.59 -7.61 -20.93
CA ASP A 431 -33.91 -7.24 -21.47
C ASP A 431 -35.04 -8.02 -20.76
N ASP A 432 -36.14 -7.35 -20.41
CA ASP A 432 -37.28 -7.96 -19.70
C ASP A 432 -37.81 -9.24 -20.38
N GLY A 433 -37.69 -9.34 -21.71
CA GLY A 433 -38.13 -10.49 -22.50
C GLY A 433 -37.16 -11.69 -22.46
N ALA A 434 -35.95 -11.52 -21.94
CA ALA A 434 -34.94 -12.56 -21.81
C ALA A 434 -35.02 -13.33 -20.48
N ASN A 435 -35.69 -12.75 -19.48
CA ASN A 435 -35.99 -13.39 -18.21
C ASN A 435 -37.11 -14.42 -18.37
N LEU A 436 -36.82 -15.67 -18.04
CA LEU A 436 -37.79 -16.76 -17.90
C LEU A 436 -38.44 -16.73 -16.51
N LEU A 437 -37.71 -16.18 -15.53
CA LEU A 437 -38.12 -15.89 -14.16
C LEU A 437 -37.28 -14.70 -13.68
N TYR A 438 -37.91 -13.74 -13.00
CA TYR A 438 -37.24 -12.64 -12.31
C TYR A 438 -38.02 -12.28 -11.04
N GLU A 439 -37.30 -12.10 -9.94
CA GLU A 439 -37.80 -11.68 -8.64
C GLU A 439 -36.82 -10.68 -8.02
N GLY A 440 -37.26 -9.42 -7.89
CA GLY A 440 -36.52 -8.34 -7.24
C GLY A 440 -37.08 -7.94 -5.88
N PHE A 441 -38.05 -8.70 -5.33
CA PHE A 441 -38.61 -8.50 -3.98
C PHE A 441 -39.24 -7.12 -3.67
N ASP A 442 -39.37 -6.23 -4.66
CA ASP A 442 -39.96 -4.88 -4.55
C ASP A 442 -41.51 -4.85 -4.39
N GLY A 443 -42.16 -6.02 -4.35
CA GLY A 443 -43.61 -6.12 -4.36
C GLY A 443 -44.28 -5.78 -3.01
N ASP A 444 -45.37 -5.00 -3.05
CA ASP A 444 -46.26 -4.68 -1.90
C ASP A 444 -47.04 -5.91 -1.35
N GLY A 445 -46.35 -6.94 -0.88
CA GLY A 445 -46.93 -8.13 -0.24
C GLY A 445 -47.53 -9.18 -1.20
N ALA A 446 -47.14 -9.17 -2.47
CA ALA A 446 -47.36 -10.31 -3.37
C ALA A 446 -46.47 -11.49 -2.95
N PRO A 447 -46.93 -12.75 -3.06
CA PRO A 447 -46.07 -13.90 -2.79
C PRO A 447 -44.94 -13.96 -3.82
N SER A 448 -43.70 -14.01 -3.33
CA SER A 448 -42.49 -14.17 -4.15
C SER A 448 -42.61 -15.35 -5.11
N ALA A 449 -42.15 -15.18 -6.34
CA ALA A 449 -42.04 -16.25 -7.33
C ALA A 449 -40.93 -17.27 -6.99
N VAL A 450 -40.02 -16.87 -6.09
CA VAL A 450 -38.91 -17.70 -5.59
C VAL A 450 -39.07 -17.93 -4.08
N THR A 451 -38.97 -19.18 -3.65
CA THR A 451 -38.88 -19.55 -2.23
C THR A 451 -37.46 -19.97 -1.89
N LEU A 452 -36.97 -19.54 -0.72
CA LEU A 452 -35.65 -19.86 -0.21
C LEU A 452 -35.75 -20.70 1.07
N ALA A 453 -34.89 -21.71 1.21
CA ALA A 453 -34.85 -22.58 2.38
C ALA A 453 -33.42 -23.07 2.68
N ALA A 454 -33.11 -23.32 3.95
CA ALA A 454 -31.86 -23.99 4.34
C ALA A 454 -31.97 -25.49 4.06
N VAL A 455 -30.90 -26.10 3.54
CA VAL A 455 -30.80 -27.57 3.44
C VAL A 455 -30.24 -28.12 4.75
N THR A 456 -30.93 -29.08 5.35
CA THR A 456 -30.52 -29.69 6.63
C THR A 456 -29.52 -30.81 6.41
N ALA A 457 -28.80 -31.21 7.47
CA ALA A 457 -27.86 -32.33 7.43
C ALA A 457 -28.52 -33.66 7.01
N GLU A 458 -29.83 -33.82 7.22
CA GLU A 458 -30.62 -34.98 6.78
C GLU A 458 -31.03 -34.93 5.29
N GLY A 459 -30.66 -33.87 4.57
CA GLY A 459 -30.93 -33.66 3.14
C GLY A 459 -32.33 -33.12 2.82
N GLY A 460 -33.11 -32.72 3.84
CA GLY A 460 -34.39 -32.02 3.69
C GLY A 460 -34.21 -30.49 3.65
N THR A 461 -35.32 -29.75 3.57
CA THR A 461 -35.30 -28.29 3.66
C THR A 461 -36.02 -27.79 4.92
N ALA A 462 -35.53 -26.70 5.49
CA ALA A 462 -36.12 -25.98 6.62
C ALA A 462 -36.22 -24.48 6.31
N PRO A 463 -37.19 -23.75 6.89
CA PRO A 463 -37.23 -22.30 6.77
C PRO A 463 -35.93 -21.67 7.28
N LEU A 464 -35.45 -20.64 6.59
CA LEU A 464 -34.35 -19.82 7.07
C LEU A 464 -34.79 -19.00 8.30
N SER A 465 -33.92 -18.85 9.30
CA SER A 465 -34.18 -18.05 10.50
C SER A 465 -34.20 -16.55 10.18
N ASP A 466 -35.07 -15.79 10.85
CA ASP A 466 -35.24 -14.35 10.67
C ASP A 466 -35.46 -13.91 9.21
N ALA A 467 -36.03 -14.81 8.40
CA ALA A 467 -36.30 -14.57 7.00
C ALA A 467 -37.35 -13.47 6.79
N ASP A 468 -37.00 -12.44 6.01
CA ASP A 468 -37.88 -11.34 5.67
C ASP A 468 -37.89 -11.10 4.15
N TYR A 469 -39.08 -10.92 3.58
CA TYR A 469 -39.27 -10.63 2.15
C TYR A 469 -39.71 -9.17 2.04
N GLY A 470 -39.06 -8.41 1.16
CA GLY A 470 -39.29 -6.96 1.06
C GLY A 470 -38.63 -6.21 2.22
N ASP A 471 -37.50 -6.72 2.72
CA ASP A 471 -36.68 -6.03 3.71
C ASP A 471 -36.11 -4.75 3.09
N ALA A 472 -36.83 -3.65 3.31
CA ALA A 472 -36.51 -2.31 2.82
C ALA A 472 -35.66 -1.52 3.82
N THR A 473 -35.28 -2.10 4.96
CA THR A 473 -34.89 -1.28 6.12
C THR A 473 -33.49 -0.66 6.07
N ALA A 474 -32.75 -0.81 4.95
CA ALA A 474 -31.47 -0.12 4.79
C ALA A 474 -31.05 0.23 3.35
N PHE A 475 -31.66 -0.34 2.30
CA PHE A 475 -31.09 -0.44 0.94
C PHE A 475 -31.79 0.47 -0.10
N ALA A 476 -32.35 1.63 0.34
CA ALA A 476 -33.17 2.63 -0.38
C ALA A 476 -34.69 2.59 -0.13
N THR A 477 -35.37 3.71 -0.39
CA THR A 477 -36.81 3.88 -0.10
C THR A 477 -37.64 3.32 -1.25
N GLY A 478 -38.13 2.09 -1.12
CA GLY A 478 -39.06 1.46 -2.09
C GLY A 478 -38.48 0.28 -2.87
N SER A 479 -37.21 -0.05 -2.66
CA SER A 479 -36.60 -1.32 -3.06
C SER A 479 -36.78 -2.38 -1.95
N GLY A 480 -37.00 -3.63 -2.34
CA GLY A 480 -37.14 -4.77 -1.45
C GLY A 480 -36.01 -5.78 -1.67
N SER A 481 -35.71 -6.58 -0.65
CA SER A 481 -34.79 -7.70 -0.75
C SER A 481 -35.31 -8.88 0.06
N PHE A 482 -34.75 -10.07 -0.15
CA PHE A 482 -34.91 -11.18 0.78
C PHE A 482 -33.72 -11.20 1.74
N SER A 483 -33.95 -11.19 3.05
CA SER A 483 -32.88 -11.31 4.04
C SER A 483 -33.08 -12.49 4.98
N ALA A 484 -32.00 -13.11 5.44
CA ALA A 484 -32.06 -14.22 6.39
C ALA A 484 -30.74 -14.42 7.14
N THR A 485 -30.80 -15.10 8.29
CA THR A 485 -29.62 -15.50 9.06
C THR A 485 -29.16 -16.91 8.69
N LEU A 486 -27.85 -17.09 8.45
CA LEU A 486 -27.19 -18.36 8.19
C LEU A 486 -26.81 -19.05 9.51
N ASP A 487 -27.75 -19.78 10.12
CA ASP A 487 -27.57 -20.42 11.44
C ASP A 487 -27.56 -21.97 11.41
N GLN A 488 -27.86 -22.58 10.24
CA GLN A 488 -27.87 -24.02 10.04
C GLN A 488 -26.61 -24.47 9.27
N PRO A 489 -25.57 -25.02 9.93
CA PRO A 489 -24.41 -25.55 9.24
C PRO A 489 -24.69 -26.95 8.66
N VAL A 490 -24.10 -27.25 7.51
CA VAL A 490 -24.01 -28.61 6.96
C VAL A 490 -22.56 -29.07 7.08
N GLU A 491 -22.35 -30.20 7.75
CA GLU A 491 -21.01 -30.78 7.90
C GLU A 491 -20.59 -31.42 6.56
N VAL A 492 -19.73 -30.73 5.80
CA VAL A 492 -19.16 -31.25 4.55
C VAL A 492 -17.66 -31.42 4.77
N HIS A 493 -17.20 -32.67 4.79
CA HIS A 493 -15.77 -33.02 4.79
C HIS A 493 -14.89 -32.39 5.89
N GLY A 494 -15.43 -32.14 7.10
CA GLY A 494 -14.64 -31.66 8.23
C GLY A 494 -14.40 -30.15 8.27
N ALA A 495 -15.03 -29.38 7.39
CA ALA A 495 -15.04 -27.91 7.45
C ALA A 495 -16.25 -27.42 8.28
N ASN A 496 -15.99 -26.60 9.30
CA ASN A 496 -17.02 -25.86 10.04
C ASN A 496 -17.42 -24.60 9.24
N GLY A 497 -18.70 -24.22 9.23
CA GLY A 497 -19.16 -22.93 8.65
C GLY A 497 -19.70 -22.96 7.21
N MET A 498 -20.14 -24.12 6.71
CA MET A 498 -20.81 -24.22 5.41
C MET A 498 -22.34 -24.19 5.55
N HIS A 499 -23.00 -23.40 4.72
CA HIS A 499 -24.45 -23.21 4.70
C HIS A 499 -24.98 -23.48 3.30
N VAL A 500 -26.08 -24.24 3.17
CA VAL A 500 -26.65 -24.53 1.84
C VAL A 500 -28.03 -23.91 1.75
N VAL A 501 -28.20 -22.99 0.80
CA VAL A 501 -29.47 -22.32 0.51
C VAL A 501 -30.06 -22.90 -0.77
N GLU A 502 -31.28 -23.43 -0.69
CA GLU A 502 -32.06 -23.92 -1.82
C GLU A 502 -33.02 -22.82 -2.31
N PHE A 503 -32.86 -22.42 -3.57
CA PHE A 503 -33.75 -21.57 -4.34
C PHE A 503 -34.74 -22.46 -5.10
N ALA A 504 -36.02 -22.16 -4.98
CA ALA A 504 -37.09 -22.97 -5.53
C ALA A 504 -38.16 -22.11 -6.20
N ALA A 505 -38.52 -22.46 -7.43
CA ALA A 505 -39.62 -21.85 -8.19
C ALA A 505 -40.44 -22.93 -8.89
N THR A 506 -41.70 -22.63 -9.17
CA THR A 506 -42.60 -23.52 -9.93
C THR A 506 -42.98 -22.89 -11.26
N ASP A 507 -43.14 -23.71 -12.30
CA ASP A 507 -43.58 -23.28 -13.63
C ASP A 507 -42.66 -22.24 -14.30
N VAL A 508 -41.33 -22.34 -14.10
CA VAL A 508 -40.36 -21.53 -14.86
C VAL A 508 -40.48 -21.90 -16.34
N ALA A 509 -40.56 -20.90 -17.21
CA ALA A 509 -40.64 -21.15 -18.64
C ALA A 509 -39.36 -21.87 -19.12
N ALA A 510 -39.51 -22.99 -19.83
CA ALA A 510 -38.35 -23.66 -20.40
C ALA A 510 -37.73 -22.82 -21.53
N PRO A 511 -36.40 -22.74 -21.64
CA PRO A 511 -35.74 -22.04 -22.74
C PRO A 511 -36.10 -22.68 -24.09
N ALA A 512 -36.03 -21.89 -25.16
CA ALA A 512 -36.19 -22.43 -26.51
C ALA A 512 -35.12 -23.50 -26.79
N GLU A 513 -35.44 -24.48 -27.64
CA GLU A 513 -34.53 -25.58 -27.96
C GLU A 513 -33.18 -25.03 -28.48
N GLY A 514 -32.10 -25.31 -27.72
CA GLY A 514 -30.74 -24.89 -28.04
C GLY A 514 -30.32 -23.50 -27.57
N ALA A 515 -31.17 -22.75 -26.87
CA ALA A 515 -30.85 -21.39 -26.41
C ALA A 515 -29.93 -21.34 -25.17
N GLY A 516 -29.81 -22.43 -24.41
CA GLY A 516 -29.17 -22.41 -23.08
C GLY A 516 -30.00 -21.63 -22.06
N ALA A 517 -29.61 -21.68 -20.78
CA ALA A 517 -30.17 -20.84 -19.74
C ALA A 517 -29.12 -20.64 -18.63
N SER A 518 -29.24 -19.52 -17.91
CA SER A 518 -28.39 -19.19 -16.78
C SER A 518 -29.26 -18.81 -15.59
N PHE A 519 -28.80 -19.10 -14.38
CA PHE A 519 -29.35 -18.59 -13.13
C PHE A 519 -28.50 -17.41 -12.66
N GLY A 520 -29.13 -16.39 -12.09
CA GLY A 520 -28.45 -15.17 -11.63
C GLY A 520 -29.05 -14.68 -10.33
N LEU A 521 -28.23 -14.09 -9.46
CA LEU A 521 -28.68 -13.36 -8.28
C LEU A 521 -27.67 -12.29 -7.86
N SER A 522 -28.16 -11.28 -7.15
CA SER A 522 -27.35 -10.32 -6.40
C SER A 522 -27.40 -10.64 -4.91
N MET A 523 -26.27 -10.50 -4.23
CA MET A 523 -26.16 -10.83 -2.80
C MET A 523 -25.32 -9.81 -2.02
N TYR A 524 -25.63 -9.68 -0.73
CA TYR A 524 -24.94 -8.82 0.22
C TYR A 524 -24.91 -9.52 1.60
N THR A 525 -23.85 -9.35 2.38
CA THR A 525 -23.72 -9.94 3.74
C THR A 525 -22.98 -9.01 4.68
N GLU A 526 -23.31 -8.93 5.96
CA GLU A 526 -22.56 -8.07 6.92
C GLU A 526 -21.14 -8.56 7.27
N ALA A 527 -20.78 -9.77 6.84
CA ALA A 527 -19.49 -10.39 7.06
C ALA A 527 -19.08 -11.22 5.84
N LEU A 528 -17.79 -11.53 5.71
CA LEU A 528 -17.24 -12.34 4.62
C LEU A 528 -18.05 -13.63 4.40
N ALA A 529 -18.58 -13.80 3.19
CA ALA A 529 -19.35 -14.99 2.80
C ALA A 529 -19.16 -15.37 1.34
N ALA A 530 -18.49 -16.49 1.06
CA ALA A 530 -18.16 -16.90 -0.30
C ALA A 530 -19.08 -18.02 -0.82
N PRO A 531 -19.59 -17.96 -2.08
CA PRO A 531 -20.18 -19.12 -2.74
C PRO A 531 -19.09 -20.15 -3.05
N TYR A 532 -19.29 -21.37 -2.55
CA TYR A 532 -18.32 -22.47 -2.61
C TYR A 532 -18.70 -23.54 -3.63
N ALA A 533 -19.99 -23.83 -3.81
CA ALA A 533 -20.47 -24.83 -4.74
C ALA A 533 -21.95 -24.62 -5.09
N ALA A 534 -22.34 -24.95 -6.32
CA ALA A 534 -23.73 -24.93 -6.76
C ALA A 534 -24.20 -26.29 -7.32
N GLN A 535 -25.48 -26.60 -7.11
CA GLN A 535 -26.14 -27.78 -7.67
C GLN A 535 -27.53 -27.45 -8.17
N VAL A 536 -27.98 -28.12 -9.23
CA VAL A 536 -29.32 -27.94 -9.78
C VAL A 536 -30.01 -29.28 -9.98
N LYS A 537 -31.33 -29.30 -9.81
CA LYS A 537 -32.17 -30.47 -10.04
C LYS A 537 -32.43 -30.67 -11.54
N LEU A 538 -32.22 -31.89 -11.99
CA LEU A 538 -32.46 -32.34 -13.36
C LEU A 538 -33.88 -32.91 -13.53
N ALA A 539 -34.36 -32.96 -14.77
CA ALA A 539 -35.70 -33.46 -15.12
C ALA A 539 -35.95 -34.94 -14.76
N ASP A 540 -34.89 -35.73 -14.55
CA ASP A 540 -34.99 -37.11 -14.06
C ASP A 540 -35.08 -37.22 -12.52
N GLY A 541 -35.01 -36.08 -11.83
CA GLY A 541 -35.07 -35.94 -10.37
C GLY A 541 -33.72 -36.04 -9.67
N THR A 542 -32.61 -36.20 -10.39
CA THR A 542 -31.26 -36.21 -9.81
C THR A 542 -30.70 -34.79 -9.64
N TRP A 543 -29.60 -34.64 -8.91
CA TRP A 543 -28.89 -33.37 -8.73
C TRP A 543 -27.57 -33.41 -9.51
N ALA A 544 -27.31 -32.35 -10.28
CA ALA A 544 -26.03 -32.13 -10.95
C ALA A 544 -25.30 -30.97 -10.28
N SER A 545 -23.98 -31.11 -10.10
CA SER A 545 -23.12 -29.98 -9.79
C SER A 545 -23.03 -29.06 -11.00
N ILE A 546 -22.99 -27.75 -10.74
CA ILE A 546 -22.65 -26.75 -11.74
C ILE A 546 -21.18 -26.41 -11.53
N ASP A 547 -20.37 -26.56 -12.58
CA ASP A 547 -18.98 -26.12 -12.55
C ASP A 547 -18.95 -24.63 -12.91
N ASP A 548 -18.34 -23.83 -12.06
CA ASP A 548 -18.09 -22.41 -12.26
C ASP A 548 -16.68 -22.11 -11.75
N SER A 549 -15.90 -21.37 -12.54
CA SER A 549 -14.56 -20.91 -12.20
C SER A 549 -14.53 -19.91 -11.03
N GLU A 550 -15.67 -19.29 -10.69
CA GLU A 550 -15.79 -18.32 -9.60
C GLU A 550 -16.10 -18.95 -8.23
N HIS A 551 -16.27 -20.28 -8.15
CA HIS A 551 -16.45 -20.97 -6.88
C HIS A 551 -15.22 -20.83 -5.97
N GLY A 552 -15.41 -20.30 -4.76
CA GLY A 552 -14.34 -20.07 -3.78
C GLY A 552 -13.74 -18.66 -3.83
N ALA A 553 -14.16 -17.80 -4.77
CA ALA A 553 -13.83 -16.38 -4.73
C ALA A 553 -14.48 -15.71 -3.50
N ALA A 554 -13.72 -14.88 -2.79
CA ALA A 554 -14.23 -14.12 -1.64
C ALA A 554 -15.21 -13.04 -2.12
N LYS A 555 -16.48 -13.41 -2.29
CA LYS A 555 -17.60 -12.50 -2.53
C LYS A 555 -18.23 -12.07 -1.19
N CYS A 556 -19.05 -11.02 -1.22
CA CYS A 556 -19.92 -10.54 -0.15
C CYS A 556 -19.18 -10.11 1.12
N LEU A 557 -18.79 -8.83 1.15
CA LEU A 557 -17.93 -8.24 2.19
C LEU A 557 -18.62 -7.21 3.09
N GLY A 558 -19.93 -7.04 2.98
CA GLY A 558 -20.67 -6.11 3.85
C GLY A 558 -20.54 -4.66 3.51
N GLN A 559 -20.16 -4.38 2.27
CA GLN A 559 -19.98 -3.01 1.79
C GLN A 559 -20.53 -2.77 0.39
N THR A 560 -20.75 -3.81 -0.41
CA THR A 560 -21.24 -3.73 -1.80
C THR A 560 -22.10 -4.96 -2.12
N TRP A 561 -23.01 -4.82 -3.08
CA TRP A 561 -23.70 -5.97 -3.67
C TRP A 561 -22.80 -6.68 -4.67
N ASP A 562 -22.80 -8.01 -4.65
CA ASP A 562 -22.06 -8.86 -5.58
C ASP A 562 -23.02 -9.72 -6.40
N ALA A 563 -22.64 -9.98 -7.66
CA ALA A 563 -23.41 -10.83 -8.56
C ALA A 563 -22.85 -12.27 -8.62
N LEU A 564 -23.75 -13.23 -8.76
CA LEU A 564 -23.45 -14.62 -9.11
C LEU A 564 -24.29 -15.02 -10.32
N ASP A 565 -23.63 -15.54 -11.36
CA ASP A 565 -24.29 -16.17 -12.49
C ASP A 565 -23.79 -17.60 -12.71
N LEU A 566 -24.70 -18.49 -13.08
CA LEU A 566 -24.45 -19.92 -13.21
C LEU A 566 -25.08 -20.45 -14.49
N ASP A 567 -24.29 -21.07 -15.35
CA ASP A 567 -24.82 -21.72 -16.55
C ASP A 567 -25.53 -23.03 -16.21
N LEU A 568 -26.78 -23.14 -16.64
CA LEU A 568 -27.64 -24.27 -16.30
C LEU A 568 -27.45 -25.41 -17.32
N PRO A 569 -27.35 -26.67 -16.87
CA PRO A 569 -27.39 -27.84 -17.73
C PRO A 569 -28.66 -27.89 -18.59
N ALA A 570 -28.54 -28.43 -19.81
CA ALA A 570 -29.66 -28.49 -20.75
C ALA A 570 -30.85 -29.35 -20.27
N ASP A 571 -30.62 -30.26 -19.30
CA ASP A 571 -31.60 -31.15 -18.70
C ASP A 571 -32.13 -30.70 -17.33
N THR A 572 -31.90 -29.43 -16.95
CA THR A 572 -32.51 -28.78 -15.78
C THR A 572 -34.05 -28.92 -15.77
N ASP A 573 -34.62 -29.22 -14.59
CA ASP A 573 -36.07 -29.28 -14.41
C ASP A 573 -36.67 -27.89 -14.22
N PHE A 574 -37.05 -27.21 -15.30
CA PHE A 574 -37.69 -25.89 -15.22
C PHE A 574 -39.13 -25.94 -14.65
N SER A 575 -39.79 -27.10 -14.68
CA SER A 575 -41.17 -27.22 -14.17
C SER A 575 -41.22 -27.22 -12.64
N ASP A 576 -40.22 -27.84 -12.01
CA ASP A 576 -39.99 -27.84 -10.57
C ASP A 576 -38.55 -27.38 -10.27
N PHE A 577 -38.25 -26.13 -10.65
CA PHE A 577 -36.90 -25.57 -10.56
C PHE A 577 -36.39 -25.57 -9.13
N ARG A 578 -35.20 -26.15 -8.94
CA ARG A 578 -34.47 -26.19 -7.66
C ARG A 578 -32.98 -26.01 -7.92
N LEU A 579 -32.40 -25.04 -7.24
CA LEU A 579 -30.97 -24.77 -7.27
C LEU A 579 -30.46 -24.58 -5.84
N ARG A 580 -29.32 -25.18 -5.50
CA ARG A 580 -28.66 -25.06 -4.20
C ARG A 580 -27.36 -24.31 -4.39
N VAL A 581 -27.15 -23.26 -3.59
CA VAL A 581 -25.86 -22.60 -3.46
C VAL A 581 -25.33 -22.89 -2.06
N THR A 582 -24.07 -23.32 -2.00
CA THR A 582 -23.34 -23.55 -0.77
C THR A 582 -22.47 -22.35 -0.48
N PHE A 583 -22.64 -21.73 0.67
CA PHE A 583 -21.87 -20.60 1.15
C PHE A 583 -20.93 -21.03 2.28
N VAL A 584 -19.75 -20.42 2.33
CA VAL A 584 -18.84 -20.48 3.48
C VAL A 584 -18.95 -19.15 4.21
N ALA A 585 -19.43 -19.16 5.45
CA ALA A 585 -19.62 -17.97 6.26
C ALA A 585 -19.55 -18.30 7.77
N PRO A 586 -19.21 -17.33 8.63
CA PRO A 586 -19.36 -17.47 10.08
C PRO A 586 -20.81 -17.82 10.47
N LEU A 587 -20.97 -18.61 11.55
CA LEU A 587 -22.30 -18.93 12.08
C LEU A 587 -23.02 -17.67 12.55
N GLY A 588 -24.25 -17.48 12.07
CA GLY A 588 -25.08 -16.32 12.41
C GLY A 588 -24.90 -15.13 11.47
N THR A 589 -24.12 -15.25 10.40
CA THR A 589 -24.03 -14.22 9.35
C THR A 589 -25.40 -13.97 8.73
N ARG A 590 -25.80 -12.70 8.65
CA ARG A 590 -26.99 -12.28 7.91
C ARG A 590 -26.64 -12.06 6.44
N ILE A 591 -27.49 -12.59 5.55
CA ILE A 591 -27.35 -12.49 4.10
C ILE A 591 -28.63 -11.91 3.49
N TRP A 592 -28.44 -11.09 2.47
CA TRP A 592 -29.47 -10.50 1.64
C TRP A 592 -29.30 -11.02 0.21
N PHE A 593 -30.42 -11.32 -0.44
CA PHE A 593 -30.52 -11.71 -1.83
C PHE A 593 -31.50 -10.78 -2.53
N ASP A 594 -31.14 -10.36 -3.73
CA ASP A 594 -31.98 -9.59 -4.62
C ASP A 594 -31.74 -10.01 -6.08
N SER A 595 -32.57 -9.50 -7.01
CA SER A 595 -32.43 -9.67 -8.45
C SER A 595 -32.23 -11.14 -8.84
N VAL A 596 -33.05 -12.03 -8.28
CA VAL A 596 -32.95 -13.49 -8.50
C VAL A 596 -33.68 -13.84 -9.79
N GLY A 597 -33.03 -14.55 -10.70
CA GLY A 597 -33.65 -14.90 -11.97
C GLY A 597 -33.09 -16.13 -12.67
N VAL A 598 -33.81 -16.53 -13.72
CA VAL A 598 -33.40 -17.52 -14.71
C VAL A 598 -33.68 -16.95 -16.10
N GLY A 599 -32.69 -16.95 -16.99
CA GLY A 599 -32.80 -16.26 -18.27
C GLY A 599 -31.92 -16.86 -19.37
N THR A 600 -31.99 -16.27 -20.56
CA THR A 600 -31.37 -16.82 -21.79
C THR A 600 -30.38 -15.89 -22.49
N GLN A 601 -30.16 -14.70 -21.93
CA GLN A 601 -29.29 -13.68 -22.50
C GLN A 601 -28.25 -13.29 -21.48
N LYS A 602 -26.99 -13.24 -21.88
CA LYS A 602 -25.94 -12.59 -21.11
C LYS A 602 -25.62 -11.23 -21.70
N VAL A 603 -25.14 -10.31 -20.87
CA VAL A 603 -24.73 -8.97 -21.25
C VAL A 603 -23.24 -8.79 -20.96
N PRO A 604 -22.49 -8.06 -21.80
CA PRO A 604 -21.05 -7.82 -21.61
C PRO A 604 -20.79 -6.71 -20.56
N TYR A 605 -21.43 -6.83 -19.39
CA TYR A 605 -21.26 -5.90 -18.26
C TYR A 605 -21.16 -6.67 -16.95
N ASP A 606 -20.44 -6.12 -15.98
CA ASP A 606 -20.27 -6.72 -14.65
C ASP A 606 -20.01 -5.66 -13.57
N TYR A 607 -20.28 -6.03 -12.32
CA TYR A 607 -19.92 -5.26 -11.13
C TYR A 607 -18.56 -5.71 -10.61
N LEU A 608 -17.59 -4.79 -10.53
CA LEU A 608 -16.29 -5.03 -9.90
C LEU A 608 -16.04 -4.04 -8.76
N SER A 609 -15.18 -4.42 -7.82
CA SER A 609 -14.81 -3.62 -6.66
C SER A 609 -13.29 -3.49 -6.54
N GLY A 610 -12.81 -2.29 -6.21
CA GLY A 610 -11.39 -2.05 -5.96
C GLY A 610 -10.93 -0.62 -6.23
N THR A 611 -9.71 -0.31 -5.78
CA THR A 611 -8.98 0.89 -6.22
C THR A 611 -8.75 0.89 -7.74
N SER A 612 -8.77 -0.28 -8.37
CA SER A 612 -8.80 -0.47 -9.82
C SER A 612 -10.02 0.15 -10.51
N MET A 613 -11.17 0.27 -9.85
CA MET A 613 -12.37 0.92 -10.40
C MET A 613 -12.43 2.40 -10.03
N ALA A 614 -11.87 2.78 -8.88
CA ALA A 614 -11.74 4.18 -8.48
C ALA A 614 -10.75 4.96 -9.36
N THR A 615 -9.64 4.32 -9.74
CA THR A 615 -8.59 4.87 -10.62
C THR A 615 -9.12 5.37 -11.97
N PRO A 616 -9.85 4.57 -12.78
CA PRO A 616 -10.41 5.02 -14.04
C PRO A 616 -11.47 6.11 -13.87
N ALA A 617 -12.21 6.13 -12.75
CA ALA A 617 -13.13 7.24 -12.47
C ALA A 617 -12.37 8.56 -12.30
N VAL A 618 -11.25 8.54 -11.56
CA VAL A 618 -10.36 9.70 -11.40
C VAL A 618 -9.64 10.05 -12.71
N ALA A 619 -9.22 9.07 -13.51
CA ALA A 619 -8.58 9.31 -14.80
C ALA A 619 -9.53 9.98 -15.80
N GLY A 620 -10.78 9.52 -15.88
CA GLY A 620 -11.80 10.17 -16.71
C GLY A 620 -12.20 11.56 -16.18
N ALA A 621 -12.28 11.76 -14.87
CA ALA A 621 -12.44 13.09 -14.29
C ALA A 621 -11.29 14.04 -14.66
N CYS A 622 -10.06 13.55 -14.65
CA CYS A 622 -8.89 14.29 -15.11
C CYS A 622 -8.99 14.65 -16.60
N ALA A 623 -9.52 13.76 -17.44
CA ALA A 623 -9.78 14.04 -18.86
C ALA A 623 -10.84 15.13 -19.06
N VAL A 624 -11.93 15.11 -18.29
CA VAL A 624 -12.95 16.19 -18.29
C VAL A 624 -12.32 17.53 -17.94
N LEU A 625 -11.49 17.56 -16.89
CA LEU A 625 -10.77 18.78 -16.48
C LEU A 625 -9.77 19.25 -17.55
N ALA A 626 -9.07 18.33 -18.22
CA ALA A 626 -8.14 18.65 -19.30
C ALA A 626 -8.87 19.27 -20.51
N ALA A 627 -10.06 18.77 -20.86
CA ALA A 627 -10.89 19.34 -21.92
C ALA A 627 -11.36 20.76 -21.59
N GLN A 628 -11.70 21.02 -20.32
CA GLN A 628 -12.13 22.34 -19.84
C GLN A 628 -10.97 23.32 -19.66
N HIS A 629 -9.76 22.81 -19.42
CA HIS A 629 -8.54 23.58 -19.15
C HIS A 629 -7.35 23.13 -20.02
N PRO A 630 -7.43 23.29 -21.35
CA PRO A 630 -6.44 22.74 -22.28
C PRO A 630 -5.05 23.39 -22.17
N ASP A 631 -4.94 24.57 -21.54
CA ASP A 631 -3.69 25.28 -21.34
C ASP A 631 -2.95 24.89 -20.03
N ASP A 632 -3.56 24.05 -19.18
CA ASP A 632 -2.95 23.63 -17.91
C ASP A 632 -1.75 22.70 -18.15
N THR A 633 -0.66 22.93 -17.42
CA THR A 633 0.42 21.94 -17.32
C THR A 633 -0.07 20.68 -16.58
N ALA A 634 0.68 19.57 -16.67
CA ALA A 634 0.38 18.35 -15.93
C ALA A 634 0.19 18.61 -14.42
N ALA A 635 1.12 19.33 -13.80
CA ALA A 635 1.06 19.65 -12.38
C ALA A 635 -0.17 20.51 -12.04
N GLN A 636 -0.51 21.51 -12.88
CA GLN A 636 -1.71 22.31 -12.68
C GLN A 636 -2.99 21.47 -12.80
N LEU A 637 -3.01 20.52 -13.74
CA LEU A 637 -4.12 19.60 -13.93
C LEU A 637 -4.28 18.62 -12.75
N ALA A 638 -3.18 18.06 -12.23
CA ALA A 638 -3.17 17.21 -11.04
C ALA A 638 -3.66 17.97 -9.79
N VAL A 639 -3.19 19.21 -9.61
CA VAL A 639 -3.68 20.11 -8.56
C VAL A 639 -5.17 20.41 -8.72
N ARG A 640 -5.64 20.68 -9.94
CA ARG A 640 -7.07 20.93 -10.20
C ARG A 640 -7.91 19.72 -9.82
N LEU A 641 -7.46 18.52 -10.18
CA LEU A 641 -8.09 17.25 -9.82
C LEU A 641 -8.23 17.10 -8.30
N MET A 642 -7.13 17.28 -7.55
CA MET A 642 -7.14 17.28 -6.08
C MET A 642 -8.06 18.36 -5.48
N GLY A 643 -8.16 19.52 -6.14
CA GLY A 643 -9.03 20.62 -5.72
C GLY A 643 -10.53 20.38 -5.95
N THR A 644 -10.91 19.31 -6.65
CA THR A 644 -12.32 18.94 -6.88
C THR A 644 -12.93 18.15 -5.74
N VAL A 645 -12.14 17.65 -4.78
CA VAL A 645 -12.68 16.72 -3.78
C VAL A 645 -13.72 17.39 -2.87
N ARG A 646 -14.75 16.65 -2.47
CA ARG A 646 -15.61 17.00 -1.34
C ARG A 646 -15.04 16.38 -0.06
N PRO A 647 -15.15 17.05 1.10
CA PRO A 647 -14.72 16.46 2.37
C PRO A 647 -15.41 15.12 2.65
N ASN A 648 -14.65 14.11 3.07
CA ASN A 648 -15.18 12.80 3.44
C ASN A 648 -14.59 12.37 4.79
N ALA A 649 -15.46 12.05 5.76
CA ALA A 649 -15.04 11.73 7.12
C ALA A 649 -14.22 10.43 7.23
N SER A 650 -14.49 9.44 6.37
CA SER A 650 -13.76 8.16 6.35
C SER A 650 -12.38 8.25 5.69
N LEU A 651 -12.10 9.35 4.97
CA LEU A 651 -10.83 9.60 4.30
C LEU A 651 -9.95 10.61 5.03
N ALA A 652 -10.50 11.34 6.01
CA ALA A 652 -9.74 12.27 6.84
C ALA A 652 -8.62 11.54 7.58
N GLY A 653 -7.40 12.06 7.54
CA GLY A 653 -6.22 11.40 8.11
C GLY A 653 -5.79 10.11 7.41
N ARG A 654 -6.47 9.71 6.33
CA ARG A 654 -6.21 8.49 5.54
C ARG A 654 -5.85 8.77 4.09
N THR A 655 -5.96 10.02 3.63
CA THR A 655 -5.51 10.48 2.31
C THR A 655 -5.01 11.92 2.42
N THR A 656 -4.16 12.37 1.49
CA THR A 656 -3.55 13.70 1.52
C THR A 656 -4.58 14.81 1.44
N THR A 657 -5.70 14.62 0.73
CA THR A 657 -6.79 15.62 0.69
C THR A 657 -7.88 15.39 1.75
N GLY A 658 -7.98 14.17 2.28
CA GLY A 658 -9.09 13.68 3.11
C GLY A 658 -10.47 13.88 2.50
N GLY A 659 -10.55 13.81 1.16
CA GLY A 659 -11.77 14.03 0.40
C GLY A 659 -11.98 12.99 -0.69
N ALA A 660 -13.23 12.89 -1.14
CA ALA A 660 -13.64 12.04 -2.25
C ALA A 660 -13.88 12.89 -3.51
N LEU A 661 -13.62 12.34 -4.69
CA LEU A 661 -13.86 12.96 -6.00
C LEU A 661 -15.29 13.54 -6.11
N ASP A 662 -15.42 14.80 -6.55
CA ASP A 662 -16.70 15.45 -6.83
C ASP A 662 -16.56 16.57 -7.88
N LEU A 663 -16.89 16.26 -9.14
CA LEU A 663 -16.76 17.23 -10.23
C LEU A 663 -17.76 18.39 -10.16
N SER A 664 -18.80 18.31 -9.31
CA SER A 664 -19.75 19.42 -9.12
C SER A 664 -19.11 20.63 -8.42
N VAL A 665 -17.96 20.43 -7.75
CA VAL A 665 -17.15 21.50 -7.16
C VAL A 665 -16.67 22.51 -8.22
N VAL A 666 -16.52 22.06 -9.48
CA VAL A 666 -16.08 22.87 -10.63
C VAL A 666 -17.28 23.28 -11.48
N GLY A 667 -18.26 23.97 -10.88
CA GLY A 667 -19.55 24.28 -11.51
C GLY A 667 -19.60 25.46 -12.50
N ASP A 668 -18.49 26.06 -12.92
CA ASP A 668 -18.49 27.15 -13.91
C ASP A 668 -17.10 27.32 -14.59
N PRO A 669 -16.94 27.01 -15.89
CA PRO A 669 -15.68 27.20 -16.63
C PRO A 669 -15.28 28.68 -16.78
N SER A 670 -16.14 29.63 -16.38
CA SER A 670 -15.85 31.06 -16.32
C SER A 670 -15.50 31.57 -14.91
N ALA A 671 -15.54 30.72 -13.88
CA ALA A 671 -15.19 31.09 -12.52
C ALA A 671 -13.65 31.05 -12.31
N PRO A 672 -13.03 32.12 -11.79
CA PRO A 672 -11.63 32.08 -11.37
C PRO A 672 -11.46 31.13 -10.17
N GLU A 673 -10.21 30.73 -9.87
CA GLU A 673 -9.69 29.81 -8.82
C GLU A 673 -10.45 29.75 -7.48
N THR A 674 -11.29 30.74 -7.17
CA THR A 674 -12.27 30.77 -6.07
C THR A 674 -13.31 29.63 -6.01
N ALA A 675 -13.42 28.78 -7.05
CA ALA A 675 -14.34 27.64 -7.06
C ALA A 675 -13.75 26.36 -6.44
N LEU A 676 -12.45 26.14 -6.62
CA LEU A 676 -11.73 24.96 -6.14
C LEU A 676 -11.52 25.02 -4.61
N ASN A 677 -11.35 23.86 -4.00
CA ASN A 677 -10.72 23.81 -2.68
C ASN A 677 -9.24 24.20 -2.80
N PRO A 678 -8.65 24.86 -1.78
CA PRO A 678 -7.22 25.11 -1.78
C PRO A 678 -6.47 23.78 -1.85
N VAL A 679 -5.33 23.72 -2.52
CA VAL A 679 -4.51 22.50 -2.57
C VAL A 679 -3.18 22.81 -1.95
N ILE A 680 -2.79 22.02 -0.94
CA ILE A 680 -1.52 22.21 -0.24
C ILE A 680 -0.49 21.30 -0.91
N GLU A 681 0.52 21.90 -1.52
CA GLU A 681 1.51 21.20 -2.35
C GLU A 681 2.76 20.85 -1.55
N SER A 682 3.17 21.73 -0.62
CA SER A 682 4.35 21.49 0.20
C SER A 682 4.26 22.19 1.56
N PHE A 683 5.01 21.63 2.50
CA PHE A 683 5.21 22.18 3.82
C PHE A 683 6.69 22.11 4.17
N ALA A 684 7.23 23.20 4.70
CA ALA A 684 8.58 23.23 5.26
C ALA A 684 8.54 23.85 6.66
N ALA A 685 9.26 23.23 7.59
CA ALA A 685 9.48 23.77 8.92
C ALA A 685 10.98 24.02 9.10
N GLU A 686 11.36 25.27 9.33
CA GLU A 686 12.73 25.68 9.69
C GLU A 686 12.69 26.24 11.12
N GLY A 687 12.96 25.38 12.10
CA GLY A 687 12.72 25.70 13.52
C GLY A 687 11.24 25.99 13.80
N ALA A 688 10.90 27.22 14.20
CA ALA A 688 9.52 27.64 14.47
C ALA A 688 8.85 28.37 13.27
N THR A 689 9.59 28.62 12.19
CA THR A 689 9.05 29.25 10.98
C THR A 689 8.53 28.16 10.05
N LEU A 690 7.27 28.29 9.63
CA LEU A 690 6.61 27.32 8.77
C LEU A 690 6.24 27.97 7.44
N SER A 691 6.53 27.28 6.34
CA SER A 691 6.14 27.69 4.99
C SER A 691 5.17 26.66 4.42
N VAL A 692 3.97 27.11 4.08
CA VAL A 692 2.96 26.33 3.36
C VAL A 692 2.92 26.86 1.94
N ALA A 693 3.17 26.01 0.93
CA ALA A 693 2.95 26.38 -0.47
C ALA A 693 1.81 25.56 -1.07
N GLY A 694 1.09 26.16 -2.00
CA GLY A 694 -0.05 25.52 -2.64
C GLY A 694 -0.70 26.39 -3.70
N THR A 695 -1.90 26.01 -4.08
CA THR A 695 -2.70 26.68 -5.11
C THR A 695 -4.10 27.00 -4.57
N ALA A 696 -4.74 28.02 -5.15
CA ALA A 696 -6.09 28.47 -4.81
C ALA A 696 -6.28 28.94 -3.35
N PHE A 697 -5.22 29.47 -2.72
CA PHE A 697 -5.33 30.10 -1.39
C PHE A 697 -6.08 31.45 -1.47
N GLY A 698 -5.97 32.11 -2.62
CA GLY A 698 -6.61 33.39 -2.91
C GLY A 698 -5.88 34.58 -2.26
N ALA A 699 -6.04 35.78 -2.83
CA ALA A 699 -5.29 36.97 -2.41
C ALA A 699 -5.63 37.50 -1.01
N SER A 700 -6.78 37.09 -0.44
CA SER A 700 -7.22 37.51 0.89
C SER A 700 -6.96 36.40 1.89
N ALA A 701 -6.23 36.73 2.96
CA ALA A 701 -5.88 35.78 4.00
C ALA A 701 -7.14 35.11 4.60
N GLY A 702 -7.11 33.78 4.62
CA GLY A 702 -8.07 32.95 5.33
C GLY A 702 -7.55 32.54 6.71
N THR A 703 -7.70 31.27 7.07
CA THR A 703 -7.15 30.68 8.29
C THR A 703 -6.27 29.48 7.96
N VAL A 704 -5.21 29.28 8.74
CA VAL A 704 -4.43 28.04 8.73
C VAL A 704 -4.51 27.43 10.13
N GLU A 705 -4.84 26.15 10.19
CA GLU A 705 -4.71 25.33 11.39
C GLU A 705 -3.54 24.38 11.17
N VAL A 706 -2.58 24.40 12.09
CA VAL A 706 -1.48 23.43 12.08
C VAL A 706 -1.69 22.53 13.29
N THR A 707 -1.85 21.25 13.04
CA THR A 707 -2.06 20.24 14.06
C THR A 707 -0.88 19.30 14.01
N GLN A 708 -0.18 19.15 15.12
CA GLN A 708 0.80 18.08 15.24
C GLN A 708 0.03 16.81 15.63
N ALA A 709 -0.37 16.05 14.63
CA ALA A 709 -0.98 14.75 14.80
C ALA A 709 0.13 13.76 15.09
N GLY A 710 0.14 13.20 16.29
CA GLY A 710 0.91 11.99 16.42
C GLY A 710 0.14 10.84 15.78
N LEU A 711 0.43 10.54 14.51
CA LEU A 711 -0.04 9.38 13.72
C LEU A 711 -1.51 8.93 13.99
N GLY A 712 -2.41 9.86 14.32
CA GLY A 712 -3.79 9.57 14.70
C GLY A 712 -4.60 10.86 14.91
N ASP A 713 -5.92 10.77 14.73
CA ASP A 713 -6.89 11.88 14.64
C ASP A 713 -7.08 12.74 15.91
N GLY A 714 -6.15 12.68 16.87
CA GLY A 714 -6.20 13.36 18.17
C GLY A 714 -5.19 14.51 18.35
N GLY A 715 -4.57 15.00 17.28
CA GLY A 715 -3.45 15.95 17.34
C GLY A 715 -3.74 17.25 18.10
N GLU A 716 -2.70 17.81 18.71
CA GLU A 716 -2.76 19.10 19.41
C GLU A 716 -2.73 20.22 18.37
N SER A 717 -3.79 21.02 18.29
CA SER A 717 -3.81 22.22 17.45
C SER A 717 -2.82 23.24 18.02
N LEU A 718 -1.84 23.62 17.21
CA LEU A 718 -0.80 24.54 17.61
C LEU A 718 -1.17 25.96 17.19
N PRO A 719 -1.06 26.96 18.09
CA PRO A 719 -1.24 28.34 17.70
C PRO A 719 -0.15 28.72 16.69
N ALA A 720 -0.54 28.93 15.43
CA ALA A 720 0.34 29.45 14.38
C ALA A 720 -0.15 30.84 13.96
N ALA A 721 0.71 31.85 14.10
CA ALA A 721 0.39 33.20 13.64
C ALA A 721 0.70 33.32 12.14
N ILE A 722 -0.26 33.76 11.33
CA ILE A 722 -0.03 34.05 9.91
C ILE A 722 0.81 35.33 9.80
N ASP A 723 2.05 35.18 9.36
CA ASP A 723 3.00 36.28 9.14
C ASP A 723 2.85 36.90 7.74
N ALA A 724 2.62 36.05 6.74
CA ALA A 724 2.38 36.44 5.36
C ALA A 724 1.42 35.47 4.67
N TRP A 725 0.65 35.97 3.70
CA TRP A 725 -0.28 35.20 2.88
C TRP A 725 -0.30 35.79 1.48
N ASP A 726 -0.22 34.94 0.46
CA ASP A 726 -0.52 35.25 -0.92
C ASP A 726 -1.34 34.14 -1.59
N GLU A 727 -1.54 34.22 -2.90
CA GLU A 727 -2.39 33.28 -3.66
C GLU A 727 -1.84 31.84 -3.69
N SER A 728 -0.55 31.67 -3.36
CA SER A 728 0.19 30.41 -3.49
C SER A 728 1.04 30.03 -2.26
N SER A 729 1.12 30.90 -1.25
CA SER A 729 1.96 30.65 -0.08
C SER A 729 1.43 31.27 1.19
N VAL A 730 1.70 30.61 2.31
CA VAL A 730 1.47 31.12 3.66
C VAL A 730 2.73 30.93 4.49
N LEU A 731 3.18 32.00 5.12
CA LEU A 731 4.24 31.97 6.11
C LEU A 731 3.63 32.07 7.51
N LEU A 732 4.01 31.15 8.39
CA LEU A 732 3.51 31.06 9.76
C LEU A 732 4.68 31.05 10.75
N THR A 733 4.42 31.48 11.98
CA THR A 733 5.29 31.23 13.13
C THR A 733 4.55 30.39 14.17
N ALA A 734 5.09 29.22 14.50
CA ALA A 734 4.65 28.37 15.61
C ALA A 734 5.28 28.82 16.94
N GLU A 735 4.66 28.46 18.06
CA GLU A 735 5.22 28.75 19.40
C GLU A 735 6.48 27.91 19.70
N GLU A 736 6.56 26.69 19.19
CA GLU A 736 7.67 25.73 19.34
C GLU A 736 7.93 25.01 18.00
N PRO A 737 9.15 24.48 17.76
CA PRO A 737 9.43 23.66 16.57
C PRO A 737 8.55 22.42 16.46
N LEU A 738 8.13 22.10 15.23
CA LEU A 738 7.29 20.94 14.93
C LEU A 738 8.12 19.65 14.81
N SER A 739 7.46 18.49 14.85
CA SER A 739 8.10 17.19 14.57
C SER A 739 7.05 16.10 14.33
N GLY A 740 7.41 15.04 13.62
CA GLY A 740 6.50 13.95 13.28
C GLY A 740 5.51 14.34 12.18
N ILE A 741 4.33 13.72 12.19
CA ILE A 741 3.27 14.10 11.25
C ILE A 741 2.64 15.43 11.67
N VAL A 742 2.54 16.32 10.70
CA VAL A 742 1.93 17.63 10.82
C VAL A 742 0.80 17.72 9.81
N ASP A 743 -0.42 17.84 10.30
CA ASP A 743 -1.58 18.18 9.50
C ASP A 743 -1.67 19.70 9.35
N VAL A 744 -1.65 20.14 8.11
CA VAL A 744 -1.86 21.54 7.76
C VAL A 744 -3.23 21.65 7.13
N ARG A 745 -4.13 22.42 7.73
CA ARG A 745 -5.43 22.76 7.13
C ARG A 745 -5.45 24.21 6.72
N VAL A 746 -5.72 24.47 5.45
CA VAL A 746 -5.90 25.80 4.89
C VAL A 746 -7.38 26.01 4.61
N THR A 747 -7.96 27.08 5.15
CA THR A 747 -9.31 27.54 4.81
C THR A 747 -9.22 28.93 4.21
N THR A 748 -9.66 29.10 2.97
CA THR A 748 -9.61 30.38 2.25
C THR A 748 -10.61 31.38 2.83
N ALA A 749 -10.47 32.67 2.51
CA ALA A 749 -11.45 33.69 2.88
C ALA A 749 -12.87 33.44 2.31
N ALA A 750 -12.98 32.61 1.26
CA ALA A 750 -14.25 32.18 0.69
C ALA A 750 -14.89 30.99 1.44
N GLY A 751 -14.22 30.46 2.48
CA GLY A 751 -14.70 29.33 3.27
C GLY A 751 -14.44 27.96 2.64
N LYS A 752 -13.64 27.89 1.56
CA LYS A 752 -13.17 26.63 0.98
C LYS A 752 -12.02 26.08 1.82
N THR A 753 -11.99 24.78 2.05
CA THR A 753 -11.05 24.16 2.99
C THR A 753 -10.38 22.94 2.36
N SER A 754 -9.13 22.72 2.73
CA SER A 754 -8.38 21.51 2.46
C SER A 754 -7.37 21.30 3.56
N HIS A 755 -6.93 20.07 3.73
CA HIS A 755 -5.81 19.74 4.60
C HIS A 755 -4.86 18.83 3.87
N ARG A 756 -3.63 18.72 4.38
CA ARG A 756 -2.64 17.74 3.99
C ARG A 756 -1.70 17.45 5.14
N SER A 757 -1.36 16.17 5.28
CA SER A 757 -0.40 15.69 6.27
C SER A 757 1.01 15.71 5.69
N PHE A 758 1.99 16.11 6.50
CA PHE A 758 3.40 16.15 6.14
C PHE A 758 4.26 15.54 7.23
N PHE A 759 5.30 14.82 6.84
CA PHE A 759 6.31 14.38 7.78
C PHE A 759 7.36 15.48 8.01
N VAL A 760 7.59 15.88 9.27
CA VAL A 760 8.54 16.93 9.64
C VAL A 760 9.58 16.37 10.60
N SER A 761 10.85 16.35 10.18
CA SER A 761 11.98 15.84 10.97
C SER A 761 12.77 16.94 11.71
N GLU A 762 12.64 18.20 11.29
CA GLU A 762 13.39 19.31 11.91
C GLU A 762 12.81 19.71 13.26
N GLY A 763 13.61 19.59 14.33
CA GLY A 763 13.30 20.28 15.59
C GLY A 763 13.32 19.42 16.85
N ARG A 764 13.59 18.11 16.76
CA ARG A 764 13.87 17.28 17.94
C ARG A 764 15.11 16.42 17.74
N THR A 765 15.98 16.47 18.74
CA THR A 765 16.93 15.41 19.05
C THR A 765 16.10 14.20 19.50
N VAL A 766 15.47 13.49 18.56
CA VAL A 766 14.51 12.40 18.86
C VAL A 766 15.25 11.23 19.50
N TYR A 767 16.37 10.86 18.89
CA TYR A 767 17.43 10.01 19.40
C TYR A 767 18.72 10.84 19.53
N GLU A 768 19.71 10.37 20.30
CA GLU A 768 20.95 11.13 20.49
C GLU A 768 22.01 10.80 19.45
N PHE A 769 22.04 9.56 18.95
CA PHE A 769 23.04 9.09 18.00
C PHE A 769 22.42 8.15 16.97
N ALA A 770 22.65 8.41 15.68
CA ALA A 770 22.49 7.40 14.65
C ALA A 770 23.70 6.46 14.70
N CYS A 771 23.45 5.17 14.65
CA CYS A 771 24.46 4.12 14.61
C CYS A 771 24.53 3.56 13.19
N SER A 772 25.72 3.17 12.76
CA SER A 772 25.93 2.52 11.48
C SER A 772 25.16 1.20 11.46
N LEU A 773 24.43 0.96 10.36
CA LEU A 773 23.76 -0.31 10.12
C LEU A 773 24.79 -1.41 9.83
N PRO A 774 24.46 -2.70 10.05
CA PRO A 774 25.32 -3.80 9.62
C PRO A 774 25.55 -3.72 8.10
N ALA A 775 26.80 -3.53 7.68
CA ALA A 775 27.22 -3.61 6.28
C ALA A 775 28.15 -4.81 6.12
N SER A 776 27.94 -5.63 5.10
CA SER A 776 28.91 -6.68 4.76
C SER A 776 29.85 -6.19 3.66
N ALA A 777 31.13 -6.46 3.84
CA ALA A 777 32.10 -6.33 2.76
C ALA A 777 32.10 -7.65 1.96
N GLY A 778 31.27 -7.72 0.91
CA GLY A 778 31.46 -8.63 -0.23
C GLY A 778 31.08 -10.10 -0.07
N ASP A 779 29.86 -10.43 0.39
CA ASP A 779 29.24 -11.76 0.20
C ASP A 779 27.70 -11.62 0.06
N ASP A 780 27.16 -12.25 -1.00
CA ASP A 780 25.78 -12.27 -1.58
C ASP A 780 24.59 -12.62 -0.65
N TYR A 781 24.70 -12.54 0.68
CA TYR A 781 23.63 -13.01 1.59
C TYR A 781 23.47 -12.21 2.89
N ALA A 782 24.01 -11.00 3.01
CA ALA A 782 24.10 -10.35 4.33
C ALA A 782 23.08 -9.24 4.62
N ILE A 783 22.22 -8.87 3.66
CA ILE A 783 21.10 -7.98 3.97
C ILE A 783 19.94 -8.80 4.55
N ASP A 784 19.58 -9.95 3.96
CA ASP A 784 18.50 -10.85 4.42
C ASP A 784 18.57 -11.25 5.90
N ASP A 785 19.77 -11.38 6.48
CA ASP A 785 19.96 -11.72 7.89
C ASP A 785 19.09 -10.87 8.83
N PHE A 786 18.97 -9.57 8.56
CA PHE A 786 18.22 -8.63 9.37
C PHE A 786 16.95 -8.10 8.67
N VAL A 787 16.60 -8.54 7.44
CA VAL A 787 15.56 -7.91 6.58
C VAL A 787 14.14 -8.27 6.93
N ASP A 788 13.89 -9.48 7.41
CA ASP A 788 12.51 -9.91 7.44
C ASP A 788 11.71 -9.17 8.53
N TYR A 789 10.72 -8.41 8.06
CA TYR A 789 9.82 -7.51 8.80
C TYR A 789 9.09 -8.17 9.98
N GLU A 790 9.17 -9.50 10.14
CA GLU A 790 8.41 -10.28 11.11
C GLU A 790 9.24 -10.86 12.26
N THR A 791 10.57 -10.66 12.34
CA THR A 791 11.37 -11.24 13.45
C THR A 791 12.16 -10.22 14.27
N SER A 792 11.78 -10.09 15.55
CA SER A 792 12.58 -9.40 16.57
C SER A 792 13.85 -10.23 16.85
N GLY A 793 14.96 -9.91 16.17
CA GLY A 793 16.27 -10.50 16.47
C GLY A 793 16.69 -10.27 17.93
N ILE A 794 17.74 -10.96 18.39
CA ILE A 794 18.27 -10.80 19.75
C ILE A 794 19.40 -9.76 19.74
N LEU A 795 19.29 -8.73 20.58
CA LEU A 795 20.35 -7.75 20.82
C LEU A 795 20.76 -7.78 22.32
N GLN A 796 22.04 -8.02 22.62
CA GLN A 796 22.54 -8.17 24.00
C GLN A 796 23.86 -7.41 24.23
N PRO A 797 24.00 -6.63 25.31
CA PRO A 797 25.25 -5.90 25.58
C PRO A 797 26.31 -6.81 26.22
N LEU A 798 27.51 -6.91 25.65
CA LEU A 798 28.60 -7.69 26.25
C LEU A 798 29.97 -7.06 26.00
N GLN A 799 30.78 -6.94 27.06
CA GLN A 799 32.16 -6.43 27.02
C GLN A 799 32.33 -5.09 26.24
N GLY A 800 31.41 -4.13 26.43
CA GLY A 800 31.47 -2.81 25.79
C GLY A 800 31.07 -2.80 24.30
N GLY A 801 30.43 -3.85 23.80
CA GLY A 801 29.77 -3.88 22.49
C GLY A 801 28.38 -4.51 22.56
N LEU A 802 27.67 -4.55 21.43
CA LEU A 802 26.35 -5.16 21.32
C LEU A 802 26.44 -6.41 20.43
N LEU A 803 26.01 -7.55 20.95
CA LEU A 803 25.89 -8.78 20.20
C LEU A 803 24.51 -8.85 19.56
N ALA A 804 24.46 -9.09 18.25
CA ALA A 804 23.22 -9.26 17.51
C ALA A 804 23.15 -10.68 16.91
N LEU A 805 22.02 -11.35 17.12
CA LEU A 805 21.62 -12.57 16.42
C LEU A 805 20.34 -12.24 15.64
N PRO A 806 20.46 -12.02 14.33
CA PRO A 806 19.34 -11.61 13.52
C PRO A 806 18.57 -12.87 13.10
N GLN A 807 17.25 -12.85 13.27
CA GLN A 807 16.33 -13.98 13.03
C GLN A 807 16.38 -15.12 14.08
N THR A 808 15.26 -15.30 14.80
CA THR A 808 15.05 -16.40 15.76
C THR A 808 13.79 -17.24 15.47
N ALA A 809 13.06 -16.89 14.41
CA ALA A 809 11.88 -17.59 13.93
C ALA A 809 11.94 -17.73 12.39
N LEU A 810 11.32 -18.78 11.86
CA LEU A 810 11.22 -19.02 10.41
C LEU A 810 10.07 -18.23 9.81
N ILE A 811 10.28 -17.74 8.59
CA ILE A 811 9.23 -17.24 7.71
C ILE A 811 9.13 -18.20 6.53
N GLU A 812 7.92 -18.38 6.01
CA GLU A 812 7.68 -19.26 4.87
C GLU A 812 8.43 -18.76 3.63
N GLY A 813 9.52 -19.43 3.26
CA GLY A 813 10.35 -19.09 2.10
C GLY A 813 11.75 -18.52 2.40
N SER A 814 12.07 -18.19 3.66
CA SER A 814 13.39 -17.65 4.03
C SER A 814 14.40 -18.73 4.47
N THR A 815 15.70 -18.49 4.26
CA THR A 815 16.78 -19.35 4.76
C THR A 815 17.19 -18.91 6.17
N PHE A 816 17.04 -19.80 7.16
CA PHE A 816 17.44 -19.50 8.56
C PHE A 816 18.91 -19.10 8.67
N VAL A 817 19.17 -17.97 9.35
CA VAL A 817 20.50 -17.40 9.51
C VAL A 817 21.15 -17.81 10.84
N GLN A 818 22.32 -18.43 10.76
CA GLN A 818 23.11 -18.82 11.93
C GLN A 818 24.14 -17.75 12.36
N ARG A 819 24.27 -16.65 11.62
CA ARG A 819 25.36 -15.68 11.83
C ARG A 819 25.14 -14.86 13.11
N MET A 820 26.24 -14.41 13.70
CA MET A 820 26.22 -13.55 14.88
C MET A 820 27.14 -12.37 14.63
N TRP A 821 26.72 -11.20 15.09
CA TRP A 821 27.43 -9.95 14.86
C TRP A 821 27.75 -9.27 16.19
N ARG A 822 28.84 -8.49 16.20
CA ARG A 822 29.19 -7.58 17.28
C ARG A 822 29.29 -6.17 16.74
N TYR A 823 28.50 -5.27 17.29
CA TYR A 823 28.63 -3.84 17.08
C TYR A 823 29.57 -3.24 18.14
N ASP A 824 30.64 -2.60 17.67
CA ASP A 824 31.53 -1.79 18.51
C ASP A 824 30.99 -0.37 18.59
N VAL A 825 30.50 0.00 19.77
CA VAL A 825 29.88 1.31 20.04
C VAL A 825 30.86 2.47 19.86
N ALA A 826 32.16 2.25 20.12
CA ALA A 826 33.18 3.30 20.04
C ALA A 826 33.70 3.48 18.61
N ALA A 827 33.77 2.38 17.85
CA ALA A 827 34.21 2.39 16.46
C ALA A 827 33.07 2.66 15.46
N ASP A 828 31.81 2.56 15.89
CA ASP A 828 30.62 2.62 15.04
C ASP A 828 30.72 1.63 13.86
N ALA A 829 31.03 0.37 14.20
CA ALA A 829 31.35 -0.65 13.20
C ALA A 829 30.88 -2.04 13.64
N TRP A 830 30.51 -2.85 12.66
CA TRP A 830 30.09 -4.24 12.85
C TRP A 830 31.22 -5.22 12.56
N GLN A 831 31.28 -6.27 13.35
CA GLN A 831 32.20 -7.39 13.21
C GLN A 831 31.42 -8.70 13.27
N GLU A 832 31.54 -9.54 12.24
CA GLU A 832 31.00 -10.90 12.28
C GLU A 832 31.77 -11.76 13.30
N LEU A 833 31.03 -12.55 14.07
CA LEU A 833 31.52 -13.49 15.08
C LEU A 833 31.23 -14.94 14.64
N ALA A 834 31.66 -15.91 15.45
CA ALA A 834 31.35 -17.30 15.16
C ALA A 834 29.83 -17.52 15.12
N ALA A 835 29.33 -18.07 14.02
CA ALA A 835 27.94 -18.46 13.84
C ALA A 835 27.47 -19.46 14.92
N LEU A 836 26.19 -19.38 15.27
CA LEU A 836 25.51 -20.34 16.11
C LEU A 836 25.65 -21.76 15.52
N PRO A 837 25.89 -22.81 16.33
CA PRO A 837 26.21 -24.13 15.79
C PRO A 837 25.12 -24.80 14.95
N GLU A 838 23.85 -24.48 15.19
CA GLU A 838 22.71 -24.99 14.42
C GLU A 838 21.51 -24.01 14.45
N PRO A 839 20.53 -24.16 13.54
CA PRO A 839 19.30 -23.38 13.56
C PRO A 839 18.44 -23.70 14.76
N LEU A 840 17.91 -22.67 15.42
CA LEU A 840 17.05 -22.82 16.59
C LEU A 840 15.75 -22.05 16.40
N GLN A 841 14.63 -22.75 16.60
CA GLN A 841 13.31 -22.15 16.70
C GLN A 841 13.10 -21.60 18.12
N ASP A 842 12.33 -20.51 18.23
CA ASP A 842 11.94 -19.87 19.50
C ASP A 842 13.16 -19.53 20.36
N ALA A 843 14.19 -18.98 19.70
CA ALA A 843 15.45 -18.73 20.38
C ALA A 843 15.33 -17.55 21.35
N SER A 844 15.90 -17.73 22.54
CA SER A 844 16.01 -16.72 23.59
C SER A 844 17.44 -16.68 24.11
N ALA A 845 17.88 -15.52 24.61
CA ALA A 845 19.24 -15.37 25.10
C ALA A 845 19.32 -14.62 26.42
N ALA A 846 20.37 -14.96 27.18
CA ALA A 846 20.71 -14.28 28.41
C ALA A 846 22.23 -14.20 28.58
N LEU A 847 22.69 -13.11 29.18
CA LEU A 847 24.09 -12.97 29.57
C LEU A 847 24.33 -13.69 30.88
N TRP A 848 25.38 -14.50 30.98
CA TRP A 848 25.75 -15.17 32.23
C TRP A 848 27.24 -15.46 32.28
N ASP A 849 27.90 -15.10 33.39
CA ASP A 849 29.33 -15.33 33.62
C ASP A 849 30.23 -14.80 32.49
N GLY A 850 29.90 -13.61 31.96
CA GLY A 850 30.64 -12.98 30.86
C GLY A 850 30.42 -13.62 29.48
N LYS A 851 29.41 -14.49 29.34
CA LYS A 851 29.07 -15.22 28.10
C LYS A 851 27.66 -14.90 27.64
N LEU A 852 27.41 -15.06 26.34
CA LEU A 852 26.06 -15.07 25.78
C LEU A 852 25.55 -16.51 25.74
N LEU A 853 24.48 -16.81 26.46
CA LEU A 853 23.80 -18.10 26.37
C LEU A 853 22.60 -17.96 25.44
N VAL A 854 22.42 -18.92 24.54
CA VAL A 854 21.29 -18.99 23.60
C VAL A 854 20.61 -20.34 23.75
N LYS A 855 19.31 -20.30 24.07
CA LYS A 855 18.43 -21.48 24.17
C LYS A 855 17.45 -21.46 23.01
N GLY A 856 17.12 -22.62 22.48
CA GLY A 856 16.03 -22.76 21.51
C GLY A 856 15.66 -24.23 21.27
N THR A 857 14.79 -24.45 20.29
CA THR A 857 14.31 -25.78 19.89
C THR A 857 14.99 -26.21 18.59
N SER A 858 15.51 -27.44 18.53
CA SER A 858 16.17 -27.99 17.34
C SER A 858 15.19 -28.08 16.16
N MET A 859 15.68 -27.89 14.95
CA MET A 859 14.89 -27.89 13.72
C MET A 859 15.25 -29.06 12.79
N GLU A 860 14.35 -29.44 11.89
CA GLU A 860 14.61 -30.45 10.87
C GLU A 860 15.21 -29.80 9.61
N LEU A 861 16.39 -30.27 9.19
CA LEU A 861 16.95 -29.91 7.89
C LEU A 861 16.31 -30.79 6.81
N VAL A 862 15.43 -30.22 6.00
CA VAL A 862 14.78 -30.95 4.91
C VAL A 862 15.60 -30.91 3.61
N SER A 863 15.13 -31.62 2.58
CA SER A 863 15.92 -31.91 1.38
C SER A 863 16.31 -30.70 0.52
N ASP A 864 15.60 -29.58 0.66
CA ASP A 864 15.92 -28.32 -0.02
C ASP A 864 16.98 -27.49 0.71
N GLY A 865 17.47 -27.96 1.87
CA GLY A 865 18.48 -27.27 2.67
C GLY A 865 17.92 -26.20 3.62
N VAL A 866 16.60 -25.98 3.65
CA VAL A 866 15.96 -24.99 4.52
C VAL A 866 15.52 -25.66 5.83
N PRO A 867 15.99 -25.19 7.00
CA PRO A 867 15.53 -25.70 8.29
C PRO A 867 14.03 -25.43 8.47
N ARG A 868 13.28 -26.40 8.99
CA ARG A 868 11.85 -26.26 9.29
C ARG A 868 11.52 -26.82 10.67
N SER A 869 10.46 -26.31 11.30
CA SER A 869 9.99 -26.88 12.57
C SER A 869 9.51 -28.32 12.35
N TRP A 870 9.81 -29.22 13.28
CA TRP A 870 9.53 -30.65 13.12
C TRP A 870 8.04 -30.93 12.84
N GLY A 871 7.13 -30.22 13.52
CA GLY A 871 5.69 -30.40 13.34
C GLY A 871 5.14 -29.84 12.02
N ALA A 872 5.79 -28.85 11.41
CA ALA A 872 5.38 -28.30 10.12
C ALA A 872 5.77 -29.20 8.95
N VAL A 873 6.89 -29.92 9.05
CA VAL A 873 7.36 -30.86 8.02
C VAL A 873 6.57 -32.17 8.07
N ASP A 874 6.46 -32.75 9.27
CA ASP A 874 5.74 -33.99 9.51
C ASP A 874 5.10 -33.90 10.89
N PRO A 875 3.75 -33.77 10.99
CA PRO A 875 3.07 -33.78 12.27
C PRO A 875 3.38 -35.01 13.13
N ALA A 876 3.73 -36.16 12.54
CA ALA A 876 4.16 -37.36 13.27
C ALA A 876 5.62 -37.31 13.74
N GLY A 877 6.39 -36.33 13.26
CA GLY A 877 7.78 -36.05 13.60
C GLY A 877 7.97 -35.03 14.73
N ALA A 878 6.91 -34.36 15.21
CA ALA A 878 6.98 -33.32 16.24
C ALA A 878 7.72 -33.77 17.52
N ASP A 879 7.57 -35.03 17.93
CA ASP A 879 8.23 -35.62 19.10
C ASP A 879 9.77 -35.72 18.99
N LYS A 880 10.35 -35.40 17.83
CA LYS A 880 11.81 -35.39 17.60
C LYS A 880 12.45 -34.04 17.95
N ALA A 881 11.66 -33.01 18.23
CA ALA A 881 12.18 -31.71 18.65
C ALA A 881 12.87 -31.81 20.02
N GLU A 882 14.08 -31.26 20.12
CA GLU A 882 14.89 -31.28 21.33
C GLU A 882 15.31 -29.85 21.72
N ALA A 883 15.39 -29.58 23.02
CA ALA A 883 15.96 -28.33 23.50
C ALA A 883 17.48 -28.28 23.24
N ARG A 884 17.98 -27.09 22.90
CA ARG A 884 19.40 -26.78 22.73
C ARG A 884 19.79 -25.60 23.60
N LEU A 885 21.01 -25.64 24.12
CA LEU A 885 21.61 -24.55 24.87
C LEU A 885 23.08 -24.40 24.49
N TYR A 886 23.43 -23.23 23.96
CA TYR A 886 24.80 -22.88 23.60
C TYR A 886 25.29 -21.70 24.42
N ALA A 887 26.59 -21.68 24.72
CA ALA A 887 27.26 -20.56 25.37
C ALA A 887 28.39 -20.04 24.49
N TYR A 888 28.29 -18.80 24.04
CA TYR A 888 29.36 -18.13 23.32
C TYR A 888 30.36 -17.51 24.30
N ASP A 889 31.62 -17.91 24.16
CA ASP A 889 32.72 -17.35 24.90
C ASP A 889 33.41 -16.28 24.04
N PRO A 890 33.26 -14.98 24.36
CA PRO A 890 33.83 -13.90 23.55
C PRO A 890 35.35 -13.87 23.58
N ASP A 891 35.99 -14.36 24.64
CA ASP A 891 37.45 -14.39 24.76
C ASP A 891 38.05 -15.53 23.92
N ALA A 892 37.32 -16.65 23.82
CA ALA A 892 37.72 -17.79 23.00
C ALA A 892 37.24 -17.70 21.54
N GLY A 893 36.26 -16.84 21.25
CA GLY A 893 35.66 -16.68 19.93
C GLY A 893 34.95 -17.94 19.42
N ARG A 894 34.31 -18.71 20.32
CA ARG A 894 33.67 -19.99 19.97
C ARG A 894 32.48 -20.32 20.87
N TRP A 895 31.61 -21.19 20.36
CA TRP A 895 30.48 -21.75 21.10
C TRP A 895 30.87 -23.03 21.85
N ASP A 896 30.31 -23.20 23.05
CA ASP A 896 30.27 -24.43 23.83
C ASP A 896 28.82 -24.89 23.98
N GLU A 897 28.54 -26.16 23.70
CA GLU A 897 27.22 -26.75 23.96
C GLU A 897 27.09 -27.11 25.46
N LEU A 898 25.97 -26.72 26.06
CA LEU A 898 25.65 -27.01 27.46
C LEU A 898 24.54 -28.07 27.57
N PRO A 899 24.46 -28.81 28.69
CA PRO A 899 23.40 -29.80 28.87
C PRO A 899 21.99 -29.19 28.87
N ALA A 900 21.18 -29.52 27.87
CA ALA A 900 19.79 -29.03 27.73
C ALA A 900 18.71 -30.08 28.06
N ALA A 901 19.13 -31.25 28.58
CA ALA A 901 18.21 -32.35 28.84
C ALA A 901 17.12 -31.98 29.87
N GLY A 902 15.85 -32.12 29.45
CA GLY A 902 14.68 -31.84 30.29
C GLY A 902 14.27 -30.37 30.36
N MET A 903 14.92 -29.47 29.60
CA MET A 903 14.44 -28.10 29.43
C MET A 903 13.11 -28.12 28.64
N PRO A 904 12.06 -27.39 29.08
CA PRO A 904 10.82 -27.30 28.33
C PRO A 904 11.04 -26.65 26.96
N LEU A 905 10.45 -27.22 25.91
CA LEU A 905 10.35 -26.56 24.61
C LEU A 905 9.53 -25.28 24.75
N GLY A 906 9.81 -24.27 23.92
CA GLY A 906 9.16 -22.96 24.01
C GLY A 906 9.32 -22.17 25.31
N SER A 907 10.16 -22.60 26.25
CA SER A 907 10.52 -21.80 27.44
C SER A 907 11.51 -20.70 27.10
N THR A 908 11.43 -19.57 27.80
CA THR A 908 12.34 -18.43 27.56
C THR A 908 13.45 -18.39 28.59
N LEU A 909 14.69 -18.27 28.12
CA LEU A 909 15.88 -18.13 28.95
C LEU A 909 16.05 -16.68 29.42
N ALA A 910 16.20 -16.49 30.72
CA ALA A 910 16.49 -15.19 31.32
C ALA A 910 17.54 -15.30 32.43
N ASN A 911 18.27 -14.22 32.71
CA ASN A 911 19.14 -14.11 33.87
C ASN A 911 18.54 -13.10 34.85
N ALA A 912 18.12 -13.56 36.04
CA ALA A 912 17.66 -12.71 37.13
C ALA A 912 18.66 -12.79 38.30
N ASP A 913 19.35 -11.69 38.60
CA ASP A 913 20.36 -11.59 39.67
C ASP A 913 21.40 -12.73 39.69
N GLY A 914 21.85 -13.16 38.50
CA GLY A 914 22.86 -14.22 38.32
C GLY A 914 22.28 -15.64 38.31
N ALA A 915 20.98 -15.80 38.52
CA ALA A 915 20.27 -17.06 38.36
C ALA A 915 19.73 -17.20 36.92
N LEU A 916 20.13 -18.27 36.24
CA LEU A 916 19.54 -18.65 34.96
C LEU A 916 18.17 -19.27 35.20
N LEU A 917 17.16 -18.71 34.56
CA LEU A 917 15.77 -19.11 34.64
C LEU A 917 15.26 -19.55 33.26
N LEU A 918 14.42 -20.58 33.26
CA LEU A 918 13.57 -20.99 32.13
C LEU A 918 12.13 -20.70 32.54
N VAL A 919 11.46 -19.85 31.79
CA VAL A 919 10.13 -19.34 32.12
C VAL A 919 9.13 -19.84 31.09
N GLY A 920 8.06 -20.50 31.56
CA GLY A 920 6.99 -21.02 30.70
C GLY A 920 7.43 -22.23 29.86
N GLY A 921 6.80 -22.37 28.70
CA GLY A 921 7.07 -23.41 27.70
C GLY A 921 5.95 -24.42 27.54
N ASP A 922 6.18 -25.45 26.74
CA ASP A 922 5.18 -26.45 26.39
C ASP A 922 4.97 -27.48 27.50
N ALA A 923 3.70 -27.76 27.78
CA ALA A 923 3.22 -28.81 28.68
C ALA A 923 2.36 -29.85 27.94
N GLY A 924 2.74 -30.21 26.72
CA GLY A 924 2.00 -31.12 25.85
C GLY A 924 1.09 -30.35 24.89
N ALA A 925 -0.24 -30.47 25.05
CA ALA A 925 -1.21 -29.68 24.28
C ALA A 925 -1.54 -28.32 24.95
N ASP A 926 -0.98 -28.06 26.13
CA ASP A 926 -1.21 -26.86 26.95
C ASP A 926 0.12 -26.13 27.19
N SER A 927 0.06 -24.86 27.59
CA SER A 927 1.21 -24.09 28.05
C SER A 927 1.57 -24.38 29.52
N ALA A 928 2.82 -24.11 29.91
CA ALA A 928 3.33 -24.26 31.27
C ALA A 928 3.34 -22.92 32.03
N SER A 929 3.08 -22.98 33.33
CA SER A 929 3.28 -21.85 34.25
C SER A 929 4.57 -21.97 35.08
N ASP A 930 5.34 -23.03 34.91
CA ASP A 930 6.52 -23.27 35.73
C ASP A 930 7.66 -22.28 35.40
N ILE A 931 8.39 -21.87 36.44
CA ILE A 931 9.68 -21.20 36.32
C ILE A 931 10.72 -22.11 36.94
N LEU A 932 11.72 -22.50 36.14
CA LEU A 932 12.77 -23.42 36.54
C LEU A 932 14.11 -22.67 36.60
N SER A 933 14.90 -22.88 37.64
CA SER A 933 16.30 -22.46 37.68
C SER A 933 17.20 -23.54 37.08
N TYR A 934 18.18 -23.11 36.28
CA TYR A 934 19.17 -23.97 35.64
C TYR A 934 20.57 -23.79 36.25
N ASP A 935 21.14 -24.88 36.80
CA ASP A 935 22.54 -24.93 37.22
C ASP A 935 23.42 -25.33 36.03
N ALA A 936 23.99 -24.33 35.35
CA ALA A 936 24.85 -24.52 34.19
C ALA A 936 26.10 -25.39 34.44
N LYS A 937 26.55 -25.51 35.70
CA LYS A 937 27.71 -26.36 36.06
C LYS A 937 27.32 -27.83 36.18
N ARG A 938 26.07 -28.11 36.56
CA ARG A 938 25.57 -29.47 36.78
C ARG A 938 24.65 -29.97 35.66
N GLY A 939 24.14 -29.08 34.82
CA GLY A 939 23.10 -29.43 33.85
C GLY A 939 21.80 -29.84 34.53
N ALA A 940 21.43 -29.19 35.64
CA ALA A 940 20.32 -29.61 36.49
C ALA A 940 19.27 -28.51 36.63
N LEU A 941 17.99 -28.91 36.54
CA LEU A 941 16.83 -28.04 36.71
C LEU A 941 16.25 -28.19 38.11
N SER A 942 15.79 -27.08 38.68
CA SER A 942 15.06 -27.05 39.95
C SER A 942 13.93 -26.03 39.92
N PRO A 943 12.79 -26.28 40.58
CA PRO A 943 11.70 -25.30 40.66
C PRO A 943 12.18 -23.98 41.28
N ALA A 944 11.82 -22.86 40.65
CA ALA A 944 12.19 -21.51 41.09
C ALA A 944 10.98 -20.60 41.30
N GLY A 945 9.86 -20.85 40.63
CA GLY A 945 8.63 -20.09 40.80
C GLY A 945 7.52 -20.53 39.87
N THR A 946 6.45 -19.75 39.82
CA THR A 946 5.29 -19.99 38.96
C THR A 946 4.70 -18.69 38.43
N LEU A 947 4.28 -18.70 37.16
CA LEU A 947 3.43 -17.68 36.53
C LEU A 947 1.98 -17.82 37.01
N ALA A 948 1.25 -16.71 36.99
CA ALA A 948 -0.19 -16.65 37.22
C ALA A 948 -0.97 -17.15 35.98
N VAL A 949 -0.45 -16.89 34.79
CA VAL A 949 -0.97 -17.39 33.51
C VAL A 949 0.09 -18.27 32.85
N ALA A 950 -0.31 -19.46 32.40
CA ALA A 950 0.59 -20.36 31.67
C ALA A 950 0.87 -19.79 30.27
N ARG A 951 2.13 -19.88 29.81
CA ARG A 951 2.59 -19.23 28.57
C ARG A 951 3.58 -20.14 27.83
N THR A 952 3.44 -20.19 26.52
CA THR A 952 4.47 -20.74 25.60
C THR A 952 5.11 -19.56 24.88
N ASN A 953 6.43 -19.61 24.66
CA ASN A 953 7.20 -18.56 23.99
C ASN A 953 7.02 -17.13 24.56
N PRO A 954 6.97 -16.91 25.90
CA PRO A 954 6.81 -15.57 26.42
C PRO A 954 8.06 -14.71 26.20
N GLN A 955 7.91 -13.41 25.98
CA GLN A 955 9.05 -12.48 26.09
C GLN A 955 9.37 -12.23 27.57
N VAL A 956 10.64 -12.36 27.96
CA VAL A 956 11.05 -12.29 29.37
C VAL A 956 12.21 -11.34 29.55
N VAL A 957 12.08 -10.44 30.51
CA VAL A 957 13.15 -9.54 30.94
C VAL A 957 13.22 -9.50 32.46
N ALA A 958 14.44 -9.52 33.00
CA ALA A 958 14.65 -9.42 34.44
C ALA A 958 15.31 -8.08 34.79
N SER A 959 14.72 -7.37 35.75
CA SER A 959 15.29 -6.17 36.35
C SER A 959 15.55 -6.46 37.83
N GLY A 960 16.82 -6.71 38.17
CA GLY A 960 17.18 -7.24 39.47
C GLY A 960 16.54 -8.61 39.71
N SER A 961 15.78 -8.72 40.82
CA SER A 961 15.05 -9.94 41.20
C SER A 961 13.62 -10.00 40.69
N THR A 962 13.11 -8.93 40.07
CA THR A 962 11.79 -8.93 39.43
C THR A 962 11.92 -9.45 38.00
N VAL A 963 11.11 -10.45 37.63
CA VAL A 963 11.03 -10.96 36.25
C VAL A 963 9.72 -10.52 35.63
N TYR A 964 9.78 -9.84 34.49
CA TYR A 964 8.62 -9.42 33.72
C TYR A 964 8.43 -10.38 32.54
N VAL A 965 7.19 -10.79 32.32
CA VAL A 965 6.82 -11.84 31.38
C VAL A 965 5.65 -11.34 30.54
N TYR A 966 5.88 -11.14 29.24
CA TYR A 966 4.90 -10.68 28.27
C TYR A 966 4.49 -11.82 27.33
N ASP A 967 3.23 -11.82 26.91
CA ASP A 967 2.65 -12.78 25.99
C ASP A 967 1.98 -12.00 24.86
N ALA A 968 2.47 -12.21 23.64
CA ALA A 968 2.00 -11.51 22.46
C ALA A 968 0.60 -12.01 22.02
N GLU A 969 0.25 -13.27 22.24
CA GLU A 969 -1.00 -13.87 21.75
C GLU A 969 -2.24 -13.27 22.43
N ASN A 970 -2.12 -12.93 23.70
CA ASN A 970 -3.22 -12.34 24.48
C ASN A 970 -2.90 -10.94 25.02
N GLY A 971 -1.73 -10.39 24.70
CA GLY A 971 -1.29 -9.06 25.10
C GLY A 971 -1.06 -8.86 26.60
N SER A 972 -1.01 -9.91 27.42
CA SER A 972 -0.90 -9.78 28.87
C SER A 972 0.54 -9.61 29.36
N LEU A 973 0.74 -8.76 30.37
CA LEU A 973 2.01 -8.59 31.07
C LEU A 973 1.90 -9.05 32.53
N GLU A 974 2.93 -9.74 32.99
CA GLU A 974 3.01 -10.26 34.34
C GLU A 974 4.34 -9.93 35.00
N ALA A 975 4.33 -9.66 36.31
CA ALA A 975 5.54 -9.51 37.10
C ALA A 975 5.66 -10.62 38.15
N VAL A 976 6.78 -11.33 38.13
CA VAL A 976 7.14 -12.37 39.08
C VAL A 976 8.03 -11.79 40.16
N ARG A 977 7.58 -11.88 41.41
CA ARG A 977 8.30 -11.43 42.61
C ARG A 977 8.26 -12.53 43.65
N ASP A 978 9.39 -12.76 44.32
CA ASP A 978 9.53 -13.83 45.32
C ASP A 978 9.08 -15.22 44.80
N GLY A 979 9.28 -15.48 43.50
CA GLY A 979 8.89 -16.73 42.84
C GLY A 979 7.39 -16.86 42.52
N ALA A 980 6.59 -15.83 42.74
CA ALA A 980 5.16 -15.83 42.43
C ALA A 980 4.81 -14.72 41.42
N GLY A 981 4.15 -15.13 40.35
CA GLY A 981 3.67 -14.26 39.30
C GLY A 981 2.37 -13.52 39.63
N THR A 982 2.19 -12.32 39.09
CA THR A 982 0.98 -11.49 39.23
C THR A 982 0.75 -10.65 37.98
N VAL A 983 -0.42 -10.80 37.35
CA VAL A 983 -0.79 -10.06 36.14
C VAL A 983 -0.89 -8.57 36.46
N LEU A 984 -0.30 -7.75 35.60
CA LEU A 984 -0.39 -6.31 35.66
C LEU A 984 -1.56 -5.87 34.78
N GLU A 985 -2.73 -5.69 35.40
CA GLU A 985 -3.92 -5.15 34.74
C GLU A 985 -3.64 -3.73 34.22
N ASP A 986 -4.10 -3.43 33.00
CA ASP A 986 -3.93 -2.13 32.34
C ASP A 986 -2.45 -1.68 32.25
N ALA A 987 -1.53 -2.63 32.04
CA ALA A 987 -0.11 -2.35 32.01
C ALA A 987 0.32 -1.41 30.87
N PHE A 988 -0.37 -1.47 29.74
CA PHE A 988 -0.01 -0.75 28.52
C PHE A 988 -0.85 0.52 28.36
N PRO A 989 -0.27 1.61 27.83
CA PRO A 989 -1.04 2.78 27.42
C PRO A 989 -1.89 2.46 26.18
N ALA A 990 -2.75 3.40 25.78
CA ALA A 990 -3.40 3.34 24.48
C ALA A 990 -2.38 3.58 23.35
N PHE A 991 -2.46 2.77 22.30
CA PHE A 991 -1.64 2.88 21.09
C PHE A 991 -2.47 3.43 19.92
N SER A 992 -1.80 3.91 18.86
CA SER A 992 -2.47 4.40 17.65
C SER A 992 -3.22 3.27 16.94
N GLU A 993 -4.28 3.62 16.20
CA GLU A 993 -4.98 2.66 15.34
C GLU A 993 -4.01 2.09 14.30
N GLY A 994 -4.05 0.77 14.07
CA GLY A 994 -3.10 0.11 13.16
C GLY A 994 -1.67 -0.02 13.68
N ALA A 995 -1.35 0.35 14.93
CA ALA A 995 0.00 0.18 15.49
C ALA A 995 0.48 -1.29 15.37
N ASP A 996 1.77 -1.47 15.04
CA ASP A 996 2.44 -2.76 15.05
C ASP A 996 2.54 -3.19 16.51
N ASP A 997 2.07 -4.39 16.81
CA ASP A 997 2.06 -4.95 18.15
C ASP A 997 3.44 -5.46 18.58
N ALA A 998 4.43 -5.51 17.67
CA ALA A 998 5.79 -5.93 17.96
C ALA A 998 6.45 -5.05 19.03
N ARG A 999 6.97 -5.70 20.08
CA ARG A 999 7.57 -5.05 21.26
C ARG A 999 8.92 -5.68 21.56
N SER A 1000 9.84 -4.83 22.02
CA SER A 1000 11.11 -5.26 22.64
C SER A 1000 11.20 -4.74 24.06
N PHE A 1001 11.54 -5.63 24.99
CA PHE A 1001 11.71 -5.30 26.41
C PHE A 1001 13.16 -5.41 26.84
N VAL A 1002 13.64 -4.44 27.60
CA VAL A 1002 15.02 -4.42 28.10
C VAL A 1002 15.10 -3.92 29.54
N ALA A 1003 16.02 -4.50 30.31
CA ALA A 1003 16.25 -4.09 31.69
C ALA A 1003 16.92 -2.72 31.73
N VAL A 1004 16.44 -1.85 32.62
CA VAL A 1004 16.96 -0.50 32.85
C VAL A 1004 17.15 -0.26 34.35
N ASP A 1005 17.75 0.85 34.75
CA ASP A 1005 17.98 1.13 36.16
C ASP A 1005 16.63 1.23 36.91
N GLY A 1006 16.38 0.27 37.81
CA GLY A 1006 15.17 0.20 38.62
C GLY A 1006 13.88 -0.22 37.89
N GLY A 1007 13.97 -0.85 36.71
CA GLY A 1007 12.78 -1.30 35.98
C GLY A 1007 13.04 -1.87 34.59
N VAL A 1008 12.03 -1.75 33.73
CA VAL A 1008 12.04 -2.22 32.34
C VAL A 1008 11.67 -1.10 31.39
N ALA A 1009 12.36 -1.03 30.25
CA ALA A 1009 11.93 -0.26 29.09
C ALA A 1009 11.26 -1.16 28.06
N MET A 1010 10.21 -0.65 27.42
CA MET A 1010 9.55 -1.25 26.26
C MET A 1010 9.72 -0.31 25.07
N VAL A 1011 10.05 -0.85 23.91
CA VAL A 1011 10.10 -0.12 22.62
C VAL A 1011 9.19 -0.83 21.63
N GLY A 1012 8.45 -0.08 20.80
CA GLY A 1012 7.70 -0.62 19.67
C GLY A 1012 6.47 0.20 19.31
N PRO A 1013 5.27 -0.19 19.79
CA PRO A 1013 4.02 0.43 19.36
C PRO A 1013 4.02 1.92 19.67
N LEU A 1014 3.50 2.70 18.74
CA LEU A 1014 3.38 4.13 18.91
C LEU A 1014 2.19 4.47 19.83
N SER A 1015 2.35 5.44 20.74
CA SER A 1015 1.27 5.92 21.60
C SER A 1015 0.12 6.48 20.77
N ALA A 1016 -1.10 6.43 21.31
CA ALA A 1016 -2.28 6.96 20.63
C ALA A 1016 -2.20 8.46 20.29
N ASP A 1017 -1.35 9.22 20.97
CA ASP A 1017 -1.07 10.64 20.67
C ASP A 1017 0.18 10.83 19.79
N GLY A 1018 0.80 9.74 19.33
CA GLY A 1018 2.04 9.61 18.58
C GLY A 1018 3.29 10.27 19.15
N LYS A 1019 3.28 10.61 20.43
CA LYS A 1019 4.40 11.29 21.10
C LYS A 1019 5.49 10.33 21.62
N ALA A 1020 5.21 9.03 21.73
CA ALA A 1020 6.15 8.04 22.26
C ALA A 1020 6.10 6.71 21.49
N ASP A 1021 7.26 6.06 21.37
CA ASP A 1021 7.44 4.67 20.92
C ASP A 1021 8.23 3.85 21.97
N THR A 1022 8.59 4.50 23.07
CA THR A 1022 9.45 3.99 24.14
C THR A 1022 8.78 4.31 25.48
N TYR A 1023 8.76 3.34 26.39
CA TYR A 1023 8.02 3.43 27.65
C TYR A 1023 8.79 2.81 28.79
N LEU A 1024 8.58 3.30 30.01
CA LEU A 1024 9.27 2.85 31.22
C LEU A 1024 8.29 2.30 32.26
N LEU A 1025 8.62 1.14 32.83
CA LEU A 1025 7.93 0.52 33.96
C LEU A 1025 8.94 0.33 35.10
N PHE A 1026 8.90 1.22 36.08
CA PHE A 1026 9.74 1.11 37.28
C PHE A 1026 9.13 0.16 38.32
N ASP A 1027 10.00 -0.45 39.13
CA ASP A 1027 9.59 -1.36 40.19
C ASP A 1027 8.53 -0.74 41.13
N GLY A 1028 7.48 -1.50 41.41
CA GLY A 1028 6.36 -1.09 42.26
C GLY A 1028 5.24 -0.32 41.54
N ARG A 1029 5.39 -0.03 40.24
CA ARG A 1029 4.29 0.44 39.37
C ARG A 1029 3.60 -0.73 38.68
N SER A 1030 2.39 -0.46 38.18
CA SER A 1030 1.57 -1.44 37.45
C SER A 1030 1.44 -1.14 35.96
N SER A 1031 1.84 0.05 35.49
CA SER A 1031 1.69 0.46 34.09
C SER A 1031 2.90 1.22 33.57
N PHE A 1032 3.12 1.11 32.26
CA PHE A 1032 4.14 1.81 31.51
C PHE A 1032 3.83 3.31 31.40
N GLU A 1033 4.86 4.14 31.58
CA GLU A 1033 4.79 5.59 31.33
C GLU A 1033 5.61 5.94 30.08
N PRO A 1034 5.13 6.84 29.21
CA PRO A 1034 5.87 7.29 28.04
C PRO A 1034 7.25 7.86 28.38
N TYR A 1035 8.27 7.43 27.65
CA TYR A 1035 9.59 8.03 27.70
C TYR A 1035 9.63 9.29 26.82
N ALA A 1036 10.37 10.31 27.26
CA ALA A 1036 10.34 11.64 26.63
C ALA A 1036 11.00 11.69 25.24
N LYS A 1037 11.75 10.65 24.85
CA LYS A 1037 12.46 10.55 23.58
C LYS A 1037 11.96 9.32 22.83
N ARG A 1038 11.89 9.43 21.50
CA ARG A 1038 11.54 8.30 20.64
C ARG A 1038 12.78 7.63 20.08
N SER A 1039 12.67 6.36 19.76
CA SER A 1039 13.69 5.64 19.00
C SER A 1039 13.68 6.05 17.53
N SER A 1040 12.50 6.35 16.97
CA SER A 1040 12.37 6.91 15.63
C SER A 1040 11.23 7.89 15.49
N ASP A 1041 11.36 8.70 14.44
CA ASP A 1041 10.39 9.61 13.88
C ASP A 1041 9.29 8.85 13.12
N ALA A 1042 9.66 7.70 12.56
CA ALA A 1042 8.77 6.69 12.03
C ALA A 1042 8.24 5.72 13.10
N LYS A 1043 7.26 4.92 12.72
CA LYS A 1043 6.85 3.73 13.48
C LYS A 1043 8.00 2.70 13.52
N ALA A 1044 8.23 2.12 14.69
CA ALA A 1044 9.21 1.07 14.89
C ALA A 1044 8.56 -0.27 14.56
N LEU A 1045 9.07 -0.95 13.53
CA LEU A 1045 8.58 -2.27 13.13
C LEU A 1045 9.56 -3.35 13.55
N SER A 1046 9.05 -4.41 14.18
CA SER A 1046 9.88 -5.51 14.71
C SER A 1046 11.13 -5.02 15.47
N PRO A 1047 10.98 -4.13 16.48
CA PRO A 1047 12.13 -3.57 17.18
C PRO A 1047 12.89 -4.66 17.96
N THR A 1048 14.20 -4.47 18.08
CA THR A 1048 15.04 -5.13 19.08
C THR A 1048 15.87 -4.08 19.81
N ALA A 1049 15.99 -4.23 21.13
CA ALA A 1049 16.60 -3.22 21.98
C ALA A 1049 17.58 -3.80 22.99
N ALA A 1050 18.63 -3.03 23.28
CA ALA A 1050 19.61 -3.31 24.32
C ALA A 1050 19.91 -2.03 25.12
N ALA A 1051 20.17 -2.17 26.42
CA ALA A 1051 20.46 -1.05 27.30
C ALA A 1051 21.80 -1.28 28.00
N CYS A 1052 22.77 -0.40 27.74
CA CYS A 1052 24.06 -0.41 28.43
C CYS A 1052 24.72 0.98 28.41
N ASP A 1053 25.66 1.21 29.32
CA ASP A 1053 26.48 2.43 29.36
C ASP A 1053 25.68 3.75 29.29
N GLY A 1054 24.52 3.79 29.95
CA GLY A 1054 23.67 4.98 29.97
C GLY A 1054 22.91 5.24 28.67
N LYS A 1055 22.79 4.24 27.78
CA LYS A 1055 22.09 4.33 26.50
C LYS A 1055 21.15 3.15 26.27
N LEU A 1056 20.01 3.45 25.65
CA LEU A 1056 19.11 2.51 25.00
C LEU A 1056 19.43 2.49 23.52
N PHE A 1057 19.82 1.33 22.99
CA PHE A 1057 20.03 1.06 21.58
C PHE A 1057 18.81 0.36 21.03
N VAL A 1058 18.33 0.84 19.88
CA VAL A 1058 17.16 0.29 19.19
C VAL A 1058 17.52 0.08 17.73
N LEU A 1059 17.41 -1.17 17.29
CA LEU A 1059 17.46 -1.56 15.89
C LEU A 1059 16.03 -1.97 15.49
N ALA A 1060 15.46 -1.33 14.47
CA ALA A 1060 14.11 -1.65 14.00
C ALA A 1060 13.95 -1.38 12.51
N SER A 1061 12.94 -1.99 11.92
CA SER A 1061 12.50 -1.73 10.55
C SER A 1061 11.60 -0.49 10.49
N SER A 1062 11.56 0.16 9.31
CA SER A 1062 10.77 1.35 9.04
C SER A 1062 10.63 1.58 7.54
N PHE A 1063 9.41 1.82 7.06
CA PHE A 1063 9.15 2.02 5.62
C PHE A 1063 9.43 3.44 5.10
N VAL A 1064 9.64 4.41 5.99
CA VAL A 1064 9.92 5.80 5.62
C VAL A 1064 11.39 6.20 5.81
N GLU A 1065 12.19 5.34 6.43
CA GLU A 1065 13.64 5.55 6.54
C GLU A 1065 14.33 5.09 5.24
N PRO A 1066 15.35 5.80 4.73
CA PRO A 1066 15.96 5.56 3.42
C PRO A 1066 16.39 4.10 3.14
N ASN A 1067 16.72 3.34 4.18
CA ASN A 1067 17.24 1.97 4.09
C ASN A 1067 16.25 0.92 4.62
N GLY A 1068 14.97 1.27 4.77
CA GLY A 1068 13.96 0.37 5.32
C GLY A 1068 14.13 0.06 6.83
N ARG A 1069 15.14 0.65 7.49
CA ARG A 1069 15.54 0.40 8.89
C ARG A 1069 16.24 1.60 9.52
N TYR A 1070 16.36 1.56 10.84
CA TYR A 1070 17.25 2.44 11.59
C TYR A 1070 17.92 1.70 12.74
N PHE A 1071 19.15 2.13 13.08
CA PHE A 1071 19.82 1.76 14.31
C PHE A 1071 20.20 3.02 15.09
N ARG A 1072 19.64 3.19 16.29
CA ARG A 1072 19.71 4.46 17.04
C ARG A 1072 19.99 4.23 18.51
N ALA A 1073 20.66 5.21 19.11
CA ALA A 1073 20.94 5.21 20.53
C ALA A 1073 20.40 6.48 21.20
N THR A 1074 19.78 6.29 22.37
CA THR A 1074 19.15 7.35 23.16
C THR A 1074 19.61 7.24 24.60
N ALA A 1075 20.04 8.34 25.24
CA ALA A 1075 20.41 8.29 26.65
C ALA A 1075 19.27 7.76 27.53
N LEU A 1076 19.56 6.81 28.39
CA LEU A 1076 18.63 6.23 29.36
C LEU A 1076 19.42 5.70 30.55
N ALA A 1077 18.88 5.75 31.77
CA ALA A 1077 19.55 5.12 32.91
C ALA A 1077 19.49 3.59 32.75
N THR A 1078 20.65 2.94 32.63
CA THR A 1078 20.74 1.50 32.32
C THR A 1078 21.08 0.69 33.57
N ALA A 1079 20.61 -0.55 33.62
CA ALA A 1079 21.07 -1.51 34.63
C ALA A 1079 22.57 -1.84 34.42
N ASP A 1080 23.23 -2.32 35.48
CA ASP A 1080 24.59 -2.85 35.35
C ASP A 1080 24.58 -4.09 34.44
N VAL A 1081 25.42 -4.09 33.41
CA VAL A 1081 25.64 -5.26 32.56
C VAL A 1081 26.52 -6.24 33.33
N PRO A 1082 26.14 -7.52 33.48
CA PRO A 1082 26.97 -8.52 34.16
C PRO A 1082 28.32 -8.71 33.44
N ASP A 1083 29.37 -8.05 33.90
CA ASP A 1083 30.67 -7.95 33.22
C ASP A 1083 31.71 -8.96 33.69
N GLY A 1084 31.30 -10.15 34.15
CA GLY A 1084 32.15 -11.35 34.27
C GLY A 1084 33.47 -11.26 35.06
N THR A 1085 33.81 -10.13 35.71
CA THR A 1085 35.05 -9.98 36.45
C THR A 1085 34.84 -10.34 37.92
N PRO A 1086 35.61 -11.29 38.49
CA PRO A 1086 35.61 -11.47 39.94
C PRO A 1086 36.23 -10.22 40.56
N ASP A 1087 35.54 -9.63 41.54
CA ASP A 1087 36.04 -8.56 42.41
C ASP A 1087 37.51 -8.80 42.79
N ALA A 1088 38.42 -8.09 42.14
CA ALA A 1088 39.80 -7.99 42.54
C ALA A 1088 39.94 -6.72 43.39
N ASP A 1089 40.01 -6.94 44.70
CA ASP A 1089 40.35 -5.98 45.75
C ASP A 1089 41.01 -4.66 45.26
N GLY A 1090 40.28 -3.56 45.42
CA GLY A 1090 40.86 -2.26 45.73
C GLY A 1090 41.48 -1.47 44.58
N ALA A 1091 40.71 -1.16 43.54
CA ALA A 1091 40.96 0.01 42.69
C ALA A 1091 39.68 0.86 42.60
N THR A 1092 39.77 2.12 43.01
CA THR A 1092 38.69 3.11 42.85
C THR A 1092 38.42 3.33 41.37
N ASP A 1093 37.30 2.80 40.88
CA ASP A 1093 36.74 3.13 39.57
C ASP A 1093 36.28 4.59 39.57
N GLY A 1094 36.66 5.32 38.53
CA GLY A 1094 36.36 6.73 38.28
C GLY A 1094 35.02 6.94 37.58
N ARG A 1095 34.00 6.12 37.85
CA ARG A 1095 32.62 6.37 37.43
C ARG A 1095 32.15 7.67 38.03
N THR A 1096 32.08 8.71 37.20
CA THR A 1096 31.48 9.99 37.55
C THR A 1096 30.00 9.78 37.91
N ASP A 1097 29.64 10.30 39.08
CA ASP A 1097 28.29 10.42 39.65
C ASP A 1097 27.17 10.54 38.60
N SER A 1098 26.40 9.47 38.39
CA SER A 1098 25.22 9.41 37.50
C SER A 1098 24.02 10.21 38.03
N SER A 1099 24.15 10.81 39.22
CA SER A 1099 23.10 11.62 39.86
C SER A 1099 22.94 13.04 39.30
N ALA A 1100 23.79 13.47 38.35
CA ALA A 1100 23.76 14.82 37.79
C ALA A 1100 23.01 14.97 36.45
N LEU A 1101 22.65 13.87 35.77
CA LEU A 1101 22.11 13.93 34.40
C LEU A 1101 20.58 14.10 34.29
N ALA A 1102 19.86 14.07 35.41
CA ALA A 1102 18.40 14.25 35.41
C ALA A 1102 17.93 15.73 35.51
N LYS A 1103 18.84 16.72 35.57
CA LYS A 1103 18.47 18.14 35.69
C LYS A 1103 19.46 19.10 35.03
N THR A 1104 19.37 19.26 33.73
CA THR A 1104 19.85 20.47 33.05
C THR A 1104 18.92 20.80 31.88
N GLY A 1105 17.76 21.35 32.21
CA GLY A 1105 17.13 22.36 31.36
C GLY A 1105 17.84 23.69 31.62
N ASP A 1106 18.19 24.39 30.54
CA ASP A 1106 18.88 25.67 30.43
C ASP A 1106 20.39 25.75 30.73
N GLY A 1107 21.15 26.21 29.72
CA GLY A 1107 22.33 27.05 29.96
C GLY A 1107 23.51 26.93 28.99
N THR A 1108 23.50 27.79 27.96
CA THR A 1108 24.68 28.43 27.32
C THR A 1108 25.58 27.60 26.39
N LEU A 1109 25.44 27.85 25.08
CA LEU A 1109 26.42 27.55 24.04
C LEU A 1109 27.77 28.25 24.32
N PRO A 1110 28.92 27.62 24.00
CA PRO A 1110 30.21 28.29 24.06
C PRO A 1110 30.30 29.37 22.97
N THR A 1111 30.67 30.57 23.38
CA THR A 1111 30.88 31.73 22.51
C THR A 1111 32.08 31.50 21.59
N VAL A 1112 31.83 31.22 20.31
CA VAL A 1112 32.79 31.41 19.22
C VAL A 1112 32.58 32.81 18.64
N PRO A 1113 33.64 33.62 18.43
CA PRO A 1113 33.49 35.06 18.23
C PRO A 1113 32.90 35.41 16.86
N LEU A 1114 31.86 36.25 16.90
CA LEU A 1114 31.32 37.05 15.79
C LEU A 1114 32.46 37.71 14.99
N ALA A 1115 32.79 37.16 13.81
CA ALA A 1115 33.64 37.87 12.84
C ALA A 1115 33.30 37.58 11.36
N VAL A 1116 32.34 36.72 11.03
CA VAL A 1116 32.02 36.41 9.62
C VAL A 1116 30.60 36.84 9.20
N ALA A 1117 29.70 37.14 10.13
CA ALA A 1117 28.32 37.57 9.82
C ALA A 1117 28.16 39.08 9.46
N ALA A 1118 29.23 39.87 9.45
CA ALA A 1118 29.16 41.31 9.16
C ALA A 1118 29.43 41.68 7.68
N ALA A 1119 29.72 40.70 6.80
CA ALA A 1119 30.02 40.96 5.39
C ALA A 1119 28.79 40.84 4.46
N ALA A 1120 27.74 40.11 4.84
CA ALA A 1120 26.55 39.91 4.00
C ALA A 1120 25.53 41.07 4.12
N LEU A 1121 25.44 41.72 5.29
CA LEU A 1121 24.50 42.83 5.53
C LEU A 1121 24.94 44.18 4.93
N ALA A 1122 26.17 44.29 4.42
CA ALA A 1122 26.65 45.49 3.73
C ALA A 1122 26.38 45.49 2.21
N ALA A 1123 26.08 44.33 1.59
CA ALA A 1123 25.81 44.24 0.16
C ALA A 1123 24.36 44.64 -0.20
N CYS A 1124 23.39 44.35 0.67
CA CYS A 1124 21.98 44.69 0.41
C CYS A 1124 21.67 46.19 0.61
N ALA A 1125 22.46 46.92 1.39
CA ALA A 1125 22.30 48.36 1.59
C ALA A 1125 22.89 49.22 0.43
N LEU A 1126 23.73 48.65 -0.44
CA LEU A 1126 24.32 49.34 -1.59
C LEU A 1126 23.52 49.16 -2.90
N GLY A 1127 22.69 48.12 -3.01
CA GLY A 1127 21.76 47.92 -4.13
C GLY A 1127 20.58 48.91 -4.14
N ALA A 1128 20.02 49.22 -2.96
CA ALA A 1128 18.88 50.13 -2.82
C ALA A 1128 19.23 51.61 -3.11
N ALA A 1129 20.51 51.98 -3.10
CA ALA A 1129 20.97 53.33 -3.42
C ALA A 1129 21.21 53.58 -4.92
N PHE A 1130 21.35 52.51 -5.73
CA PHE A 1130 21.60 52.63 -7.17
C PHE A 1130 20.30 52.70 -7.99
N ALA A 1131 19.24 52.02 -7.55
CA ALA A 1131 17.92 52.04 -8.21
C ALA A 1131 17.17 53.40 -8.06
N ARG A 1132 17.54 54.23 -7.07
CA ARG A 1132 16.92 55.55 -6.86
C ARG A 1132 17.53 56.68 -7.69
N ARG A 1133 18.61 56.42 -8.45
CA ARG A 1133 19.34 57.42 -9.24
C ARG A 1133 19.12 57.35 -10.76
N GLN A 1134 18.42 56.34 -11.27
CA GLN A 1134 18.10 56.20 -12.71
C GLN A 1134 16.66 56.58 -13.10
N ARG A 1135 15.78 56.90 -12.14
CA ARG A 1135 14.39 57.32 -12.43
C ARG A 1135 14.20 58.82 -12.73
N ASN A 1136 15.28 59.57 -12.95
CA ASN A 1136 15.23 61.03 -13.19
C ASN A 1136 15.87 61.53 -14.49
N ASP A 1137 16.28 60.67 -15.43
CA ASP A 1137 16.76 61.11 -16.75
C ASP A 1137 16.31 60.14 -17.87
N ALA A 1138 15.13 60.41 -18.43
CA ALA A 1138 14.53 60.02 -19.74
C ALA A 1138 12.99 60.02 -19.55
N ASP A 1139 12.12 60.88 -20.11
CA ASP A 1139 12.08 61.60 -21.40
C ASP A 1139 12.50 60.80 -22.63
#